data_AF-A0A847LIB6-F1
#
_entry.id   AF-A0A847LIB6-F1
#
_cell.length_a   1.000
_cell.length_b   1.000
_cell.length_c   1.000
_cell.angle_alpha   90.00
_cell.angle_beta   90.00
_cell.angle_gamma   90.00
#
_symmetry.space_group_name_H-M   'P 1'
#
loop_
_entity.id
_entity.type
_entity.pdbx_description
1 polymer ?
#
loop_
_entity_poly.entity_id
_entity_poly.type
_entity_poly.pdbx_seq_one_letter_code
_entity_poly.pdbx_strand_id
1 'polypeptide(L)'
;MPGGNGGPSLWLRGIWNLVLLAVTAGWVGWYEIPWSGDLLGSPAIDLAAMGIAAVAAAWRGNSLPESLLWLVLSRRIHLEAKGELEAFQALMSISWGGWVLGLAWATTGQARLLLAGYHLGLTFDPGICRPIGLGMSIGHDAAALDLLLLSAAVGRFLASPWPAWRPLPAGVLGGGLVWLLATHAVRPGGEVTADLLATLASVSLFLLALGPGAAAAAAGGTPSPAVAAGPDPGTGGPAVPYAPGPDRLRQVLVLAGLPLVLAAQGLTFLGEGDLWVALQKRVFAGGLHANLLAAWSLAMLAFILQPGEWDLFPPSTRRLARVGGFLVYFLTLIASGGRAAILVFLVMVAVAARRRLPGLSPARAAVVVGAIIFLGLYKLWWTSLWGEVLHNERWFIWRAAVDLIQANPWTGWGLLAFGQLPQTLPPEMALIPYDWVYPHTHQLLLEVALTGGIPLLLLFLACLGLWAASPALTPTGLTLGAGFLALGFFDFVCFTPSLSALLLGVFLEALRDPAGVAPRPGPAAVGPRDPAAWARWVMVGLAALAGVGLLGIHQGPFLYRAALDRLQAGNPSWAGLLEKAVQARPGCLPLRLQRLLIRWGTGLPPTGDDLPELDGLVGGWPGYYLPRFLRGRVLMLLGQADRATGDLEESVRLEPRDLTGVRWGQLALAREWAGQDPASAAWEATRRGGWGAALVLDHPAVGASLSAALAGRWAVAVPDSIYAVGDLAEVGQQLSRRGLVLPARGLPAALEAGLPPHIRETWDLVALQQGALASGPAPALAAAFPDAEGWGMARLEWLLEAAARAGDRDLFARVYPLVQDRVARRSKEHEHLRSAFLSLRFLPPGLALDRLQGLLEADPGNPWLLERFGDALAAAGRPDEARGAWQEALGLCPQVRLEPVFADGPRPWALGPTGDQWTFAFERVLRRFDVEAPRYHRVAWEAFLARLGAKAGGGGPPGGAGGGGGNGP
;
A
#
# COMPACT_ATOMS: atom_id res chain seq x y z
N MET A 1 58.00 -30.33 3.15
CA MET A 1 57.24 -29.09 3.42
C MET A 1 55.76 -29.39 3.18
N PRO A 2 54.86 -29.17 4.17
CA PRO A 2 53.43 -29.37 3.96
C PRO A 2 52.88 -28.25 3.07
N GLY A 3 52.17 -28.63 2.01
CA GLY A 3 51.55 -27.72 1.06
C GLY A 3 50.53 -26.81 1.71
N GLY A 4 50.73 -25.51 1.55
CA GLY A 4 49.81 -24.47 2.01
C GLY A 4 48.52 -24.51 1.20
N ASN A 5 47.48 -25.13 1.76
CA ASN A 5 46.12 -24.80 1.39
C ASN A 5 45.87 -23.36 1.86
N GLY A 6 45.87 -22.43 0.89
CA GLY A 6 45.63 -21.00 1.06
C GLY A 6 44.21 -20.69 1.54
N GLY A 7 43.88 -21.08 2.77
CA GLY A 7 42.79 -20.47 3.50
C GLY A 7 43.14 -19.00 3.76
N PRO A 8 42.15 -18.08 3.77
CA PRO A 8 42.39 -16.71 4.22
C PRO A 8 43.09 -16.75 5.59
N SER A 9 44.17 -15.99 5.74
CA SER A 9 44.96 -15.99 6.98
C SER A 9 44.02 -15.73 8.17
N LEU A 10 44.23 -16.44 9.28
CA LEU A 10 43.50 -16.23 10.55
C LEU A 10 43.37 -14.74 10.92
N TRP A 11 44.38 -13.95 10.54
CA TRP A 11 44.43 -12.51 10.69
C TRP A 11 43.35 -11.75 9.88
N LEU A 12 43.14 -12.09 8.60
CA LEU A 12 42.06 -11.50 7.79
C LEU A 12 40.67 -11.82 8.36
N ARG A 13 40.51 -13.04 8.90
CA ARG A 13 39.26 -13.46 9.57
C ARG A 13 39.02 -12.69 10.88
N GLY A 14 40.08 -12.41 11.63
CA GLY A 14 40.03 -11.61 12.86
C GLY A 14 39.67 -10.14 12.59
N ILE A 15 40.30 -9.51 11.60
CA ILE A 15 39.97 -8.14 11.18
C ILE A 15 38.52 -8.05 10.70
N TRP A 16 38.08 -9.04 9.93
CA TRP A 16 36.71 -9.09 9.44
C TRP A 16 35.68 -9.18 10.57
N ASN A 17 35.92 -10.05 11.56
CA ASN A 17 35.04 -10.16 12.73
C ASN A 17 34.98 -8.86 13.54
N LEU A 18 36.10 -8.14 13.65
CA LEU A 18 36.15 -6.81 14.28
C LEU A 18 35.34 -5.78 13.48
N VAL A 19 35.44 -5.78 12.16
CA VAL A 19 34.62 -4.90 11.29
C VAL A 19 33.14 -5.19 11.47
N LEU A 20 32.72 -6.47 11.43
CA LEU A 20 31.32 -6.85 11.62
C LEU A 20 30.80 -6.48 13.02
N LEU A 21 31.61 -6.66 14.07
CA LEU A 21 31.26 -6.20 15.42
C LEU A 21 31.13 -4.68 15.49
N ALA A 22 32.03 -3.93 14.87
CA ALA A 22 31.97 -2.47 14.83
C ALA A 22 30.73 -1.97 14.07
N VAL A 23 30.41 -2.57 12.92
CA VAL A 23 29.18 -2.27 12.16
C VAL A 23 27.94 -2.61 12.98
N THR A 24 27.91 -3.76 13.63
CA THR A 24 26.76 -4.20 14.45
C THR A 24 26.58 -3.30 15.67
N ALA A 25 27.67 -2.93 16.36
CA ALA A 25 27.65 -2.02 17.50
C ALA A 25 27.25 -0.59 17.08
N GLY A 26 27.75 -0.11 15.94
CA GLY A 26 27.33 1.16 15.35
C GLY A 26 25.85 1.16 14.98
N TRP A 27 25.36 0.09 14.35
CA TRP A 27 23.93 -0.08 14.04
C TRP A 27 23.08 -0.08 15.31
N VAL A 28 23.43 -0.90 16.30
CA VAL A 28 22.67 -0.95 17.56
C VAL A 28 22.69 0.39 18.28
N GLY A 29 23.86 1.04 18.37
CA GLY A 29 24.05 2.30 19.06
C GLY A 29 23.35 3.49 18.40
N TRP A 30 23.41 3.58 17.07
CA TRP A 30 22.88 4.71 16.31
C TRP A 30 21.45 4.51 15.81
N TYR A 31 20.98 3.27 15.68
CA TYR A 31 19.68 2.95 15.07
C TYR A 31 18.71 2.25 16.03
N GLU A 32 19.14 1.19 16.72
CA GLU A 32 18.23 0.38 17.56
C GLU A 32 17.92 1.04 18.91
N ILE A 33 18.94 1.56 19.60
CA ILE A 33 18.77 2.18 20.93
C ILE A 33 17.82 3.39 20.89
N PRO A 34 17.91 4.30 19.89
CA PRO A 34 16.97 5.43 19.78
C PRO A 34 15.52 5.02 19.53
N TRP A 35 15.25 3.80 19.04
CA TRP A 35 13.91 3.40 18.57
C TRP A 35 12.97 2.80 19.63
N SER A 36 13.43 2.59 20.88
CA SER A 36 12.69 2.19 22.10
C SER A 36 11.67 1.03 22.05
N GLY A 37 11.37 0.44 20.89
CA GLY A 37 10.43 -0.66 20.74
C GLY A 37 10.97 -1.98 21.30
N ASP A 38 10.07 -2.89 21.66
CA ASP A 38 10.41 -4.23 22.17
C ASP A 38 9.63 -5.35 21.46
N LEU A 39 10.15 -6.58 21.45
CA LEU A 39 9.43 -7.76 20.99
C LEU A 39 9.04 -8.67 22.15
N LEU A 40 9.91 -8.83 23.15
CA LEU A 40 9.70 -9.69 24.31
C LEU A 40 9.38 -8.91 25.59
N GLY A 41 8.78 -7.72 25.44
CA GLY A 41 8.31 -6.90 26.56
C GLY A 41 9.37 -5.99 27.21
N SER A 42 10.63 -6.04 26.75
CA SER A 42 11.56 -4.92 26.90
C SER A 42 12.75 -5.02 25.91
N PRO A 43 13.39 -3.91 25.53
CA PRO A 43 14.58 -3.93 24.69
C PRO A 43 15.74 -4.73 25.31
N ALA A 44 15.85 -4.73 26.64
CA ALA A 44 16.88 -5.48 27.36
C ALA A 44 16.69 -6.99 27.22
N ILE A 45 15.44 -7.48 27.26
CA ILE A 45 15.12 -8.90 27.05
C ILE A 45 15.40 -9.29 25.60
N ASP A 46 15.08 -8.44 24.62
CA ASP A 46 15.41 -8.69 23.22
C ASP A 46 16.92 -8.84 23.03
N LEU A 47 17.71 -7.89 23.54
CA LEU A 47 19.17 -7.91 23.44
C LEU A 47 19.77 -9.14 24.14
N ALA A 48 19.23 -9.54 25.28
CA ALA A 48 19.65 -10.75 25.99
C ALA A 48 19.35 -12.02 25.17
N ALA A 49 18.15 -12.13 24.60
CA ALA A 49 17.77 -13.25 23.73
C ALA A 49 18.66 -13.34 22.49
N MET A 50 18.98 -12.20 21.87
CA MET A 50 19.92 -12.13 20.75
C MET A 50 21.33 -12.56 21.16
N GLY A 51 21.83 -12.08 22.30
CA GLY A 51 23.14 -12.49 22.82
C GLY A 51 23.23 -14.00 23.05
N ILE A 52 22.22 -14.59 23.70
CA ILE A 52 22.14 -16.03 23.96
C ILE A 52 22.11 -16.83 22.64
N ALA A 53 21.27 -16.42 21.70
CA ALA A 53 21.15 -17.10 20.40
C ALA A 53 22.43 -17.00 19.57
N ALA A 54 23.11 -15.85 19.57
CA ALA A 54 24.37 -15.67 18.87
C ALA A 54 25.49 -16.53 19.48
N VAL A 55 25.56 -16.61 20.82
CA VAL A 55 26.51 -17.49 21.52
C VAL A 55 26.20 -18.96 21.23
N ALA A 56 24.93 -19.36 21.26
CA ALA A 56 24.51 -20.72 20.93
C ALA A 56 24.84 -21.09 19.47
N ALA A 57 24.63 -20.17 18.53
CA ALA A 57 25.04 -20.31 17.15
C ALA A 57 26.57 -20.47 17.05
N ALA A 58 27.34 -19.61 17.73
CA ALA A 58 28.79 -19.64 17.72
C ALA A 58 29.37 -20.93 18.29
N TRP A 59 28.76 -21.45 19.37
CA TRP A 59 29.14 -22.74 19.95
C TRP A 59 28.94 -23.91 18.98
N ARG A 60 28.01 -23.76 18.01
CA ARG A 60 27.78 -24.71 16.92
C ARG A 60 28.62 -24.45 15.67
N GLY A 61 29.65 -23.60 15.78
CA GLY A 61 30.60 -23.33 14.70
C GLY A 61 30.20 -22.15 13.79
N ASN A 62 29.17 -21.39 14.14
CA ASN A 62 28.80 -20.18 13.40
C ASN A 62 29.69 -18.97 13.78
N SER A 63 29.75 -17.96 12.92
CA SER A 63 30.41 -16.69 13.26
C SER A 63 29.53 -15.90 14.22
N LEU A 64 30.07 -15.53 15.39
CA LEU A 64 29.36 -14.73 16.40
C LEU A 64 28.96 -13.34 15.85
N PRO A 65 29.86 -12.55 15.22
CA PRO A 65 29.49 -11.27 14.63
C PRO A 65 28.41 -11.38 13.55
N GLU A 66 28.50 -12.42 12.72
CA GLU A 66 27.50 -12.69 11.67
C GLU A 66 26.13 -13.03 12.29
N SER A 67 26.11 -13.88 13.31
CA SER A 67 24.86 -14.27 13.98
C SER A 67 24.20 -13.09 14.68
N LEU A 68 24.98 -12.21 15.30
CA LEU A 68 24.48 -10.96 15.91
C LEU A 68 23.87 -10.02 14.87
N LEU A 69 24.53 -9.82 13.73
CA LEU A 69 23.99 -8.98 12.64
C LEU A 69 22.65 -9.50 12.14
N TRP A 70 22.54 -10.81 11.91
CA TRP A 70 21.29 -11.47 11.51
C TRP A 70 20.17 -11.28 12.54
N LEU A 71 20.48 -11.34 13.83
CA LEU A 71 19.53 -11.13 14.92
C LEU A 71 19.07 -9.67 15.02
N VAL A 72 19.98 -8.71 14.82
CA VAL A 72 19.64 -7.28 14.78
C VAL A 72 18.68 -6.98 13.63
N LEU A 73 19.00 -7.45 12.42
CA LEU A 73 18.14 -7.29 11.25
C LEU A 73 16.76 -7.95 11.47
N SER A 74 16.76 -9.14 12.04
CA SER A 74 15.54 -9.89 12.34
C SER A 74 14.63 -9.17 13.32
N ARG A 75 15.21 -8.65 14.40
CA ARG A 75 14.49 -7.88 15.42
C ARG A 75 13.85 -6.65 14.79
N ARG A 76 14.59 -5.92 13.96
CA ARG A 76 14.10 -4.72 13.29
C ARG A 76 12.85 -4.98 12.45
N ILE A 77 12.90 -6.00 11.60
CA ILE A 77 11.79 -6.42 10.75
C ILE A 77 10.54 -6.77 11.57
N HIS A 78 10.72 -7.49 12.67
CA HIS A 78 9.59 -7.87 13.52
C HIS A 78 9.06 -6.69 14.34
N LEU A 79 9.89 -5.71 14.71
CA LEU A 79 9.43 -4.51 15.41
C LEU A 79 8.56 -3.62 14.52
N GLU A 80 8.94 -3.48 13.25
CA GLU A 80 8.15 -2.77 12.25
C GLU A 80 6.79 -3.47 12.08
N ALA A 81 6.81 -4.80 11.85
CA ALA A 81 5.59 -5.60 11.74
C ALA A 81 4.73 -5.59 13.04
N LYS A 82 5.35 -5.57 14.23
CA LYS A 82 4.65 -5.49 15.52
C LYS A 82 3.96 -4.14 15.72
N GLY A 83 4.60 -3.05 15.31
CA GLY A 83 4.01 -1.70 15.37
C GLY A 83 2.77 -1.55 14.51
N GLU A 84 2.64 -2.38 13.48
CA GLU A 84 1.52 -2.35 12.55
C GLU A 84 0.41 -3.36 12.93
N LEU A 85 0.76 -4.49 13.54
CA LEU A 85 -0.16 -5.54 13.96
C LEU A 85 -0.55 -5.44 15.44
N GLU A 86 -1.11 -4.30 15.88
CA GLU A 86 -1.41 -4.04 17.30
C GLU A 86 -2.25 -5.14 17.99
N ALA A 87 -3.22 -5.74 17.29
CA ALA A 87 -4.04 -6.83 17.85
C ALA A 87 -3.32 -8.19 17.94
N PHE A 88 -2.17 -8.36 17.28
CA PHE A 88 -1.45 -9.64 17.16
C PHE A 88 0.03 -9.55 17.57
N GLN A 89 0.38 -8.55 18.38
CA GLN A 89 1.75 -8.34 18.84
C GLN A 89 2.37 -9.62 19.43
N ALA A 90 1.60 -10.40 20.20
CA ALA A 90 2.06 -11.66 20.77
C ALA A 90 2.47 -12.70 19.71
N LEU A 91 1.77 -12.76 18.57
CA LEU A 91 2.13 -13.66 17.47
C LEU A 91 3.40 -13.20 16.77
N MET A 92 3.66 -11.89 16.68
CA MET A 92 4.93 -11.37 16.14
C MET A 92 6.10 -11.66 17.08
N SER A 93 5.89 -11.59 18.39
CA SER A 93 6.88 -12.02 19.39
C SER A 93 7.19 -13.51 19.31
N ILE A 94 6.17 -14.36 19.14
CA ILE A 94 6.32 -15.82 18.97
C ILE A 94 7.04 -16.14 17.66
N SER A 95 6.64 -15.47 16.57
CA SER A 95 7.24 -15.54 15.24
C SER A 95 8.74 -15.20 15.29
N TRP A 96 9.09 -14.11 16.00
CA TRP A 96 10.48 -13.72 16.20
C TRP A 96 11.26 -14.73 17.05
N GLY A 97 10.68 -15.16 18.17
CA GLY A 97 11.29 -16.19 19.03
C GLY A 97 11.58 -17.49 18.28
N GLY A 98 10.65 -17.94 17.44
CA GLY A 98 10.83 -19.09 16.56
C GLY A 98 11.97 -18.89 15.55
N TRP A 99 12.11 -17.68 15.03
CA TRP A 99 13.21 -17.33 14.13
C TRP A 99 14.58 -17.29 14.82
N VAL A 100 14.66 -16.65 15.99
CA VAL A 100 15.87 -16.56 16.82
C VAL A 100 16.40 -17.97 17.14
N LEU A 101 15.48 -18.87 17.51
CA LEU A 101 15.79 -20.29 17.72
C LEU A 101 16.25 -20.98 16.42
N GLY A 102 15.55 -20.73 15.31
CA GLY A 102 15.91 -21.21 13.99
C GLY A 102 17.34 -20.82 13.58
N LEU A 103 17.73 -19.57 13.81
CA LEU A 103 19.08 -19.08 13.52
C LEU A 103 20.13 -19.73 14.43
N ALA A 104 19.84 -19.87 15.73
CA ALA A 104 20.71 -20.57 16.66
C ALA A 104 20.96 -22.04 16.25
N TRP A 105 20.02 -22.65 15.53
CA TRP A 105 20.14 -24.01 14.98
C TRP A 105 20.67 -24.08 13.54
N ALA A 106 20.76 -22.96 12.82
CA ALA A 106 21.21 -22.92 11.43
C ALA A 106 22.75 -23.04 11.34
N THR A 107 23.24 -24.27 11.15
CA THR A 107 24.69 -24.56 11.04
C THR A 107 25.21 -24.50 9.60
N THR A 108 24.33 -24.34 8.61
CA THR A 108 24.71 -24.30 7.20
C THR A 108 24.32 -22.96 6.56
N GLY A 109 25.09 -22.52 5.56
CA GLY A 109 24.70 -21.35 4.76
C GLY A 109 23.35 -21.53 4.05
N GLN A 110 22.95 -22.78 3.77
CA GLN A 110 21.62 -23.10 3.24
C GLN A 110 20.53 -22.77 4.26
N ALA A 111 20.80 -23.06 5.53
CA ALA A 111 19.82 -22.87 6.58
C ALA A 111 19.54 -21.40 6.88
N ARG A 112 20.58 -20.58 6.87
CA ARG A 112 20.45 -19.14 7.06
C ARG A 112 19.74 -18.46 5.89
N LEU A 113 19.92 -18.96 4.67
CA LEU A 113 19.24 -18.45 3.48
C LEU A 113 17.73 -18.75 3.49
N LEU A 114 17.36 -19.93 4.00
CA LEU A 114 15.96 -20.29 4.22
C LEU A 114 15.30 -19.40 5.31
N LEU A 115 16.04 -19.07 6.37
CA LEU A 115 15.63 -18.11 7.39
C LEU A 115 15.55 -16.67 6.86
N ALA A 116 16.37 -16.30 5.89
CA ALA A 116 16.19 -15.04 5.14
C ALA A 116 14.90 -15.10 4.31
N GLY A 117 14.61 -16.22 3.64
CA GLY A 117 13.35 -16.43 2.91
C GLY A 117 12.09 -16.29 3.77
N TYR A 118 12.17 -16.58 5.07
CA TYR A 118 11.11 -16.34 6.05
C TYR A 118 10.84 -14.87 6.29
N HIS A 119 11.90 -14.09 6.51
CA HIS A 119 11.77 -12.68 6.84
C HIS A 119 11.16 -11.87 5.72
N LEU A 120 11.35 -12.30 4.47
CA LEU A 120 10.62 -11.77 3.34
C LEU A 120 9.11 -11.84 3.59
N GLY A 121 8.65 -12.99 4.08
CA GLY A 121 7.28 -13.26 4.52
C GLY A 121 6.69 -12.18 5.44
N LEU A 122 7.53 -11.59 6.29
CA LEU A 122 7.17 -10.62 7.32
C LEU A 122 7.32 -9.17 6.88
N THR A 123 8.26 -8.89 5.96
CA THR A 123 8.43 -7.57 5.34
C THR A 123 7.43 -7.31 4.21
N PHE A 124 6.62 -8.31 3.86
CA PHE A 124 5.58 -8.21 2.84
C PHE A 124 4.39 -7.38 3.34
N ASP A 125 4.53 -6.07 3.14
CA ASP A 125 3.50 -5.03 3.19
C ASP A 125 3.01 -4.62 4.60
N PRO A 126 3.78 -3.75 5.26
CA PRO A 126 3.30 -2.90 6.37
C PRO A 126 1.96 -2.17 6.13
N GLY A 127 1.57 -1.96 4.86
CA GLY A 127 0.30 -1.35 4.48
C GLY A 127 -0.94 -2.20 4.76
N ILE A 128 -0.79 -3.49 5.08
CA ILE A 128 -1.88 -4.41 5.44
C ILE A 128 -2.66 -3.93 6.68
N CYS A 129 -2.06 -3.09 7.53
CA CYS A 129 -2.64 -2.68 8.81
C CYS A 129 -2.97 -1.19 8.92
N ARG A 130 -2.82 -0.40 7.85
CA ARG A 130 -3.32 0.99 7.85
C ARG A 130 -4.74 1.07 7.30
N PRO A 131 -5.74 1.43 8.12
CA PRO A 131 -7.00 1.99 7.64
C PRO A 131 -6.88 3.49 7.25
N ILE A 132 -5.71 4.11 7.39
CA ILE A 132 -5.52 5.54 7.08
C ILE A 132 -4.68 5.66 5.81
N GLY A 133 -5.30 6.16 4.73
CA GLY A 133 -4.83 6.19 3.34
C GLY A 133 -3.52 6.92 3.02
N LEU A 134 -2.46 6.73 3.80
CA LEU A 134 -1.09 7.00 3.42
C LEU A 134 -0.59 5.81 2.61
N GLY A 135 -0.46 5.99 1.29
CA GLY A 135 -0.17 4.93 0.31
C GLY A 135 0.98 3.98 0.68
N MET A 136 0.94 2.79 0.10
CA MET A 136 1.89 1.70 0.31
C MET A 136 3.34 2.17 0.11
N SER A 137 4.09 2.37 1.20
CA SER A 137 5.53 2.44 1.14
C SER A 137 6.09 1.05 1.39
N ILE A 138 6.87 0.51 0.46
CA ILE A 138 7.83 -0.55 0.80
C ILE A 138 8.69 0.03 1.92
N GLY A 139 8.64 -0.55 3.11
CA GLY A 139 9.53 -0.15 4.19
C GLY A 139 10.95 -0.16 3.66
N HIS A 140 11.66 0.97 3.77
CA HIS A 140 13.05 1.09 3.29
C HIS A 140 13.95 -0.05 3.85
N ASP A 141 13.56 -0.62 4.99
CA ASP A 141 14.24 -1.70 5.70
C ASP A 141 13.97 -3.11 5.10
N ALA A 142 12.88 -3.31 4.35
CA ALA A 142 12.54 -4.58 3.67
C ALA A 142 13.54 -4.92 2.54
N ALA A 143 14.05 -3.88 1.87
CA ALA A 143 15.01 -4.00 0.80
C ALA A 143 16.29 -4.73 1.26
N ALA A 144 16.80 -4.47 2.46
CA ALA A 144 18.05 -5.07 2.94
C ALA A 144 18.04 -6.61 2.93
N LEU A 145 16.87 -7.22 3.06
CA LEU A 145 16.70 -8.67 3.16
C LEU A 145 16.45 -9.35 1.79
N ASP A 146 15.71 -8.70 0.89
CA ASP A 146 15.65 -9.08 -0.54
C ASP A 146 17.06 -9.08 -1.16
N LEU A 147 17.87 -8.10 -0.74
CA LEU A 147 19.23 -7.93 -1.20
C LEU A 147 20.18 -9.01 -0.65
N LEU A 148 19.96 -9.51 0.57
CA LEU A 148 20.68 -10.65 1.14
C LEU A 148 20.42 -11.95 0.36
N LEU A 149 19.19 -12.16 -0.09
CA LEU A 149 18.80 -13.35 -0.86
C LEU A 149 19.27 -13.32 -2.32
N LEU A 150 19.08 -12.19 -3.00
CA LEU A 150 19.56 -11.99 -4.37
C LEU A 150 21.08 -12.19 -4.43
N SER A 151 21.80 -11.58 -3.48
CA SER A 151 23.25 -11.65 -3.45
C SER A 151 23.77 -13.04 -3.11
N ALA A 152 23.06 -13.82 -2.28
CA ALA A 152 23.46 -15.18 -1.95
C ALA A 152 23.12 -16.19 -3.07
N ALA A 153 22.04 -15.96 -3.82
CA ALA A 153 21.75 -16.66 -5.08
C ALA A 153 22.79 -16.34 -6.16
N VAL A 154 23.16 -15.06 -6.32
CA VAL A 154 24.20 -14.60 -7.25
C VAL A 154 25.57 -15.14 -6.86
N GLY A 155 25.95 -15.12 -5.58
CA GLY A 155 27.24 -15.67 -5.11
C GLY A 155 27.42 -17.14 -5.44
N ARG A 156 26.35 -17.95 -5.36
CA ARG A 156 26.38 -19.35 -5.80
C ARG A 156 26.27 -19.54 -7.31
N PHE A 157 25.50 -18.70 -8.00
CA PHE A 157 25.47 -18.69 -9.46
C PHE A 157 26.86 -18.40 -10.05
N LEU A 158 27.57 -17.41 -9.48
CA LEU A 158 28.95 -17.08 -9.84
C LEU A 158 29.96 -18.19 -9.50
N ALA A 159 29.71 -18.95 -8.43
CA ALA A 159 30.51 -20.12 -8.06
C ALA A 159 30.21 -21.38 -8.92
N SER A 160 29.12 -21.40 -9.69
CA SER A 160 28.75 -22.52 -10.56
C SER A 160 29.72 -22.67 -11.75
N PRO A 161 30.06 -23.89 -12.19
CA PRO A 161 30.99 -24.14 -13.30
C PRO A 161 30.37 -23.81 -14.67
N TRP A 162 30.14 -22.53 -14.95
CA TRP A 162 29.68 -22.05 -16.26
C TRP A 162 30.89 -21.74 -17.16
N PRO A 163 31.06 -22.37 -18.35
CA PRO A 163 32.38 -22.42 -18.99
C PRO A 163 32.80 -21.24 -19.88
N ALA A 164 31.96 -20.25 -20.24
CA ALA A 164 32.40 -19.27 -21.26
C ALA A 164 31.89 -17.81 -21.11
N TRP A 165 30.98 -17.52 -20.19
CA TRP A 165 30.24 -16.24 -20.20
C TRP A 165 30.51 -15.39 -18.95
N ARG A 166 31.34 -15.85 -17.99
CA ARG A 166 31.56 -15.24 -16.67
C ARG A 166 31.90 -13.73 -16.61
N PRO A 167 32.70 -13.12 -17.52
CA PRO A 167 33.06 -11.71 -17.39
C PRO A 167 31.94 -10.74 -17.81
N LEU A 168 31.02 -11.16 -18.69
CA LEU A 168 29.96 -10.29 -19.21
C LEU A 168 28.91 -9.96 -18.12
N PRO A 169 28.29 -10.94 -17.42
CA PRO A 169 27.21 -10.69 -16.47
C PRO A 169 27.62 -9.81 -15.30
N ALA A 170 28.82 -10.02 -14.73
CA ALA A 170 29.25 -9.28 -13.55
C ALA A 170 29.74 -7.86 -13.87
N GLY A 171 30.42 -7.66 -15.00
CA GLY A 171 30.80 -6.32 -15.48
C GLY A 171 29.57 -5.52 -15.92
N VAL A 172 28.59 -6.17 -16.56
CA VAL A 172 27.31 -5.54 -16.94
C VAL A 172 26.44 -5.24 -15.71
N LEU A 173 26.39 -6.13 -14.71
CA LEU A 173 25.70 -5.87 -13.44
C LEU A 173 26.36 -4.72 -12.66
N GLY A 174 27.68 -4.77 -12.45
CA GLY A 174 28.40 -3.72 -11.73
C GLY A 174 28.33 -2.37 -12.45
N GLY A 175 28.52 -2.36 -13.78
CA GLY A 175 28.34 -1.17 -14.61
C GLY A 175 26.90 -0.65 -14.60
N GLY A 176 25.91 -1.54 -14.62
CA GLY A 176 24.50 -1.19 -14.51
C GLY A 176 24.13 -0.57 -13.16
N LEU A 177 24.68 -1.07 -12.05
CA LEU A 177 24.46 -0.51 -10.72
C LEU A 177 25.12 0.87 -10.55
N VAL A 178 26.36 1.05 -11.04
CA VAL A 178 27.05 2.35 -11.03
C VAL A 178 26.33 3.35 -11.94
N TRP A 179 25.86 2.89 -13.10
CA TRP A 179 25.06 3.69 -14.01
C TRP A 179 23.77 4.15 -13.33
N LEU A 180 23.00 3.25 -12.70
CA LEU A 180 21.80 3.60 -11.93
C LEU A 180 22.10 4.62 -10.81
N LEU A 181 23.20 4.45 -10.07
CA LEU A 181 23.57 5.42 -9.02
C LEU A 181 23.84 6.81 -9.61
N ALA A 182 24.65 6.87 -10.67
CA ALA A 182 25.05 8.11 -11.30
C ALA A 182 23.88 8.82 -12.00
N THR A 183 22.96 8.06 -12.62
CA THR A 183 21.81 8.63 -13.34
C THR A 183 20.68 9.07 -12.42
N HIS A 184 20.52 8.44 -11.27
CA HIS A 184 19.37 8.67 -10.39
C HIS A 184 19.66 9.54 -9.18
N ALA A 185 20.92 9.79 -8.76
CA ALA A 185 21.24 10.54 -7.53
C ALA A 185 20.53 11.91 -7.36
N VAL A 186 20.06 12.53 -8.45
CA VAL A 186 19.37 13.83 -8.44
C VAL A 186 17.91 13.76 -8.93
N ARG A 187 17.35 12.56 -9.09
CA ARG A 187 15.99 12.33 -9.60
C ARG A 187 15.00 12.01 -8.48
N PRO A 188 13.67 12.03 -8.72
CA PRO A 188 12.65 11.74 -7.70
C PRO A 188 12.87 10.39 -6.97
N GLY A 189 13.25 9.33 -7.70
CA GLY A 189 13.60 8.03 -7.11
C GLY A 189 15.06 7.91 -6.64
N GLY A 190 15.83 9.00 -6.66
CA GLY A 190 17.29 8.99 -6.44
C GLY A 190 17.73 8.56 -5.06
N GLU A 191 17.02 9.02 -4.03
CA GLU A 191 17.27 8.65 -2.63
C GLU A 191 17.02 7.15 -2.43
N VAL A 192 15.85 6.66 -2.86
CA VAL A 192 15.49 5.23 -2.79
C VAL A 192 16.50 4.39 -3.58
N THR A 193 16.89 4.87 -4.75
CA THR A 193 17.88 4.18 -5.60
C THR A 193 19.25 4.18 -4.94
N ALA A 194 19.69 5.28 -4.33
CA ALA A 194 20.97 5.37 -3.62
C ALA A 194 21.00 4.47 -2.37
N ASP A 195 19.95 4.50 -1.54
CA ASP A 195 19.80 3.66 -0.35
C ASP A 195 19.78 2.17 -0.75
N LEU A 196 19.03 1.82 -1.80
CA LEU A 196 18.98 0.46 -2.33
C LEU A 196 20.35 0.03 -2.86
N LEU A 197 21.02 0.87 -3.65
CA LEU A 197 22.32 0.56 -4.25
C LEU A 197 23.45 0.48 -3.20
N ALA A 198 23.40 1.34 -2.19
CA ALA A 198 24.27 1.28 -1.01
C ALA A 198 24.09 -0.03 -0.24
N THR A 199 22.84 -0.44 -0.05
CA THR A 199 22.48 -1.69 0.61
C THR A 199 22.90 -2.90 -0.25
N LEU A 200 22.64 -2.86 -1.57
CA LEU A 200 23.07 -3.85 -2.57
C LEU A 200 24.58 -4.06 -2.52
N ALA A 201 25.32 -2.97 -2.45
CA ALA A 201 26.77 -3.00 -2.41
C ALA A 201 27.30 -3.54 -1.08
N SER A 202 26.76 -3.07 0.05
CA SER A 202 27.13 -3.53 1.40
C SER A 202 26.87 -5.02 1.61
N VAL A 203 25.76 -5.51 1.05
CA VAL A 203 25.38 -6.92 1.12
C VAL A 203 26.18 -7.78 0.14
N SER A 204 26.43 -7.29 -1.08
CA SER A 204 27.30 -7.97 -2.05
C SER A 204 28.74 -8.10 -1.53
N LEU A 205 29.25 -7.09 -0.81
CA LEU A 205 30.53 -7.18 -0.07
C LEU A 205 30.53 -8.28 0.95
N PHE A 206 29.50 -8.29 1.80
CA PHE A 206 29.35 -9.24 2.88
C PHE A 206 29.38 -10.69 2.35
N LEU A 207 28.75 -10.95 1.20
CA LEU A 207 28.64 -12.28 0.62
C LEU A 207 29.83 -12.70 -0.25
N LEU A 208 30.50 -11.76 -0.93
CA LEU A 208 31.79 -12.04 -1.58
C LEU A 208 32.91 -12.24 -0.56
N ALA A 209 32.83 -11.59 0.61
CA ALA A 209 33.70 -11.82 1.75
C ALA A 209 33.47 -13.20 2.42
N LEU A 210 32.25 -13.76 2.31
CA LEU A 210 31.95 -15.16 2.63
C LEU A 210 32.53 -16.16 1.61
N GLY A 211 33.37 -15.68 0.68
CA GLY A 211 33.99 -16.40 -0.43
C GLY A 211 34.79 -17.67 -0.09
N PRO A 212 35.49 -18.24 -1.09
CA PRO A 212 35.57 -19.68 -1.42
C PRO A 212 35.93 -20.66 -0.31
N GLY A 213 36.48 -20.22 0.82
CA GLY A 213 36.84 -21.07 1.96
C GLY A 213 35.65 -21.86 2.53
N ALA A 214 34.43 -21.32 2.51
CA ALA A 214 33.24 -22.05 2.95
C ALA A 214 32.78 -23.13 1.95
N ALA A 215 32.92 -22.87 0.64
CA ALA A 215 32.59 -23.82 -0.42
C ALA A 215 33.69 -24.87 -0.63
N ALA A 216 34.96 -24.50 -0.49
CA ALA A 216 36.11 -25.39 -0.54
C ALA A 216 36.22 -26.27 0.72
N ALA A 217 35.81 -25.78 1.90
CA ALA A 217 35.66 -26.61 3.09
C ALA A 217 34.51 -27.63 2.97
N ALA A 218 33.44 -27.28 2.24
CA ALA A 218 32.32 -28.19 1.97
C ALA A 218 32.60 -29.19 0.83
N ALA A 219 33.41 -28.82 -0.17
CA ALA A 219 33.73 -29.66 -1.33
C ALA A 219 35.04 -30.46 -1.16
N GLY A 220 35.98 -29.99 -0.34
CA GLY A 220 37.28 -30.64 -0.11
C GLY A 220 37.33 -31.58 1.10
N GLY A 221 36.26 -31.63 1.89
CA GLY A 221 36.08 -32.62 2.93
C GLY A 221 35.42 -33.87 2.37
N THR A 222 36.07 -34.61 1.46
CA THR A 222 35.76 -36.04 1.41
C THR A 222 36.07 -36.56 2.81
N PRO A 223 35.09 -37.08 3.58
CA PRO A 223 35.43 -37.79 4.80
C PRO A 223 36.42 -38.87 4.36
N SER A 224 37.62 -38.86 4.94
CA SER A 224 38.57 -39.93 4.70
C SER A 224 37.82 -41.25 4.94
N PRO A 225 37.79 -42.19 3.98
CA PRO A 225 37.07 -43.45 4.13
C PRO A 225 37.57 -44.31 5.30
N ALA A 226 38.62 -43.87 6.00
CA ALA A 226 39.17 -44.50 7.19
C ALA A 226 38.29 -44.41 8.46
N VAL A 227 37.17 -43.66 8.47
CA VAL A 227 36.27 -43.56 9.65
C VAL A 227 34.94 -44.31 9.45
N ALA A 228 34.79 -45.07 8.35
CA ALA A 228 33.63 -45.96 8.16
C ALA A 228 33.81 -47.35 8.82
N ALA A 229 34.85 -47.54 9.64
CA ALA A 229 34.84 -48.60 10.64
C ALA A 229 33.99 -48.11 11.82
N GLY A 230 32.86 -48.78 12.05
CA GLY A 230 31.86 -48.36 13.04
C GLY A 230 32.45 -48.08 14.41
N PRO A 231 31.84 -47.18 15.20
CA PRO A 231 32.27 -46.94 16.56
C PRO A 231 32.19 -48.24 17.35
N ASP A 232 33.34 -48.66 17.88
CA ASP A 232 33.42 -49.67 18.91
C ASP A 232 32.46 -49.25 20.06
N PRO A 233 31.47 -50.06 20.47
CA PRO A 233 30.42 -49.65 21.41
C PRO A 233 30.92 -49.23 22.81
N GLY A 234 32.22 -49.32 23.07
CA GLY A 234 32.84 -49.14 24.39
C GLY A 234 33.49 -47.80 24.67
N THR A 235 33.58 -46.85 23.73
CA THR A 235 34.18 -45.54 24.01
C THR A 235 33.14 -44.44 23.94
N GLY A 236 32.81 -43.86 25.10
CA GLY A 236 31.86 -42.75 25.28
C GLY A 236 32.33 -41.42 24.68
N GLY A 237 32.68 -41.43 23.39
CA GLY A 237 32.91 -40.22 22.62
C GLY A 237 31.59 -39.46 22.45
N PRO A 238 31.58 -38.13 22.65
CA PRO A 238 30.37 -37.33 22.45
C PRO A 238 29.90 -37.47 21.01
N ALA A 239 28.67 -37.95 20.83
CA ALA A 239 28.03 -38.05 19.53
C ALA A 239 28.12 -36.71 18.79
N VAL A 240 28.74 -36.69 17.62
CA VAL A 240 28.76 -35.51 16.76
C VAL A 240 27.31 -35.20 16.38
N PRO A 241 26.77 -34.02 16.72
CA PRO A 241 25.37 -33.72 16.48
C PRO A 241 25.09 -33.73 14.98
N TYR A 242 24.15 -34.60 14.58
CA TYR A 242 23.67 -34.76 13.22
C TYR A 242 23.17 -33.40 12.69
N ALA A 243 23.79 -32.87 11.64
CA ALA A 243 23.33 -31.65 10.99
C ALA A 243 21.92 -31.91 10.42
N PRO A 244 20.90 -31.09 10.74
CA PRO A 244 19.56 -31.32 10.21
C PRO A 244 19.56 -31.15 8.70
N GLY A 245 18.98 -32.12 7.99
CA GLY A 245 18.80 -32.05 6.54
C GLY A 245 17.89 -30.90 6.10
N PRO A 246 17.98 -30.46 4.84
CA PRO A 246 17.20 -29.35 4.26
C PRO A 246 15.67 -29.49 4.44
N ASP A 247 15.17 -30.71 4.64
CA ASP A 247 13.75 -30.97 4.86
C ASP A 247 13.22 -30.51 6.22
N ARG A 248 14.03 -30.60 7.30
CA ARG A 248 13.59 -30.12 8.64
C ARG A 248 13.41 -28.61 8.67
N LEU A 249 14.27 -27.89 7.98
CA LEU A 249 14.18 -26.43 7.94
C LEU A 249 13.00 -25.94 7.10
N ARG A 250 12.68 -26.61 5.98
CA ARG A 250 11.45 -26.33 5.23
C ARG A 250 10.21 -26.49 6.11
N GLN A 251 10.19 -27.48 7.00
CA GLN A 251 9.10 -27.65 7.95
C GLN A 251 9.05 -26.51 8.97
N VAL A 252 10.19 -26.10 9.56
CA VAL A 252 10.24 -24.94 10.47
C VAL A 252 9.67 -23.70 9.79
N LEU A 253 9.99 -23.45 8.51
CA LEU A 253 9.45 -22.32 7.76
C LEU A 253 7.93 -22.39 7.54
N VAL A 254 7.44 -23.56 7.11
CA VAL A 254 6.00 -23.78 6.92
C VAL A 254 5.25 -23.60 8.24
N LEU A 255 5.84 -24.00 9.37
CA LEU A 255 5.24 -23.83 10.70
C LEU A 255 5.33 -22.40 11.22
N ALA A 256 6.46 -21.71 11.02
CA ALA A 256 6.65 -20.33 11.45
C ALA A 256 5.75 -19.36 10.68
N GLY A 257 5.38 -19.69 9.43
CA GLY A 257 4.42 -18.92 8.64
C GLY A 257 2.94 -19.15 9.02
N LEU A 258 2.60 -20.21 9.77
CA LEU A 258 1.21 -20.50 10.15
C LEU A 258 0.60 -19.44 11.07
N PRO A 259 1.26 -18.98 12.15
CA PRO A 259 0.74 -17.90 12.99
C PRO A 259 0.40 -16.64 12.21
N LEU A 260 1.24 -16.27 11.22
CA LEU A 260 1.02 -15.10 10.37
C LEU A 260 -0.25 -15.23 9.52
N VAL A 261 -0.41 -16.39 8.87
CA VAL A 261 -1.58 -16.67 8.03
C VAL A 261 -2.86 -16.84 8.87
N LEU A 262 -2.76 -17.45 10.04
CA LEU A 262 -3.88 -17.58 10.98
C LEU A 262 -4.27 -16.23 11.59
N ALA A 263 -3.32 -15.32 11.83
CA ALA A 263 -3.61 -13.95 12.24
C ALA A 263 -4.36 -13.19 11.12
N ALA A 264 -3.88 -13.31 9.88
CA ALA A 264 -4.53 -12.71 8.72
C ALA A 264 -5.95 -13.27 8.48
N GLN A 265 -6.13 -14.58 8.62
CA GLN A 265 -7.46 -15.21 8.57
C GLN A 265 -8.33 -14.82 9.77
N GLY A 266 -7.76 -14.77 10.97
CA GLY A 266 -8.45 -14.38 12.21
C GLY A 266 -8.99 -12.96 12.12
N LEU A 267 -8.20 -12.00 11.65
CA LEU A 267 -8.64 -10.65 11.31
C LEU A 267 -9.81 -10.64 10.33
N THR A 268 -9.77 -11.55 9.35
CA THR A 268 -10.82 -11.67 8.34
C THR A 268 -12.13 -12.19 8.92
N PHE A 269 -12.07 -13.07 9.93
CA PHE A 269 -13.26 -13.65 10.55
C PHE A 269 -13.79 -12.84 11.74
N LEU A 270 -12.92 -12.13 12.45
CA LEU A 270 -13.29 -11.33 13.63
C LEU A 270 -14.06 -10.06 13.26
N GLY A 271 -13.91 -9.54 12.03
CA GLY A 271 -14.61 -8.36 11.54
C GLY A 271 -15.96 -8.63 10.86
N GLU A 272 -16.40 -9.89 10.77
CA GLU A 272 -17.52 -10.30 9.91
C GLU A 272 -18.57 -11.07 10.72
N GLY A 273 -19.86 -10.73 10.53
CA GLY A 273 -20.97 -11.34 11.29
C GLY A 273 -21.21 -12.82 10.98
N ASP A 274 -20.74 -13.31 9.82
CA ASP A 274 -20.75 -14.73 9.48
C ASP A 274 -19.64 -15.11 8.47
N LEU A 275 -19.37 -16.42 8.38
CA LEU A 275 -18.34 -17.00 7.52
C LEU A 275 -18.63 -16.81 6.02
N TRP A 276 -19.89 -16.77 5.61
CA TRP A 276 -20.29 -16.68 4.21
C TRP A 276 -20.12 -15.27 3.65
N VAL A 277 -20.48 -14.23 4.42
CA VAL A 277 -20.24 -12.83 4.11
C VAL A 277 -18.74 -12.54 4.03
N ALA A 278 -17.96 -13.07 4.98
CA ALA A 278 -16.49 -12.98 4.95
C ALA A 278 -15.89 -13.58 3.67
N LEU A 279 -16.39 -14.74 3.23
CA LEU A 279 -15.95 -15.40 1.99
C LEU A 279 -16.41 -14.65 0.73
N GLN A 280 -17.65 -14.15 0.69
CA GLN A 280 -18.17 -13.42 -0.47
C GLN A 280 -17.40 -12.11 -0.70
N LYS A 281 -17.18 -11.30 0.33
CA LYS A 281 -16.44 -10.04 0.22
C LYS A 281 -15.03 -10.21 -0.31
N ARG A 282 -14.34 -11.25 0.12
CA ARG A 282 -12.96 -11.53 -0.28
C ARG A 282 -12.88 -12.10 -1.70
N VAL A 283 -13.82 -12.96 -2.08
CA VAL A 283 -13.89 -13.54 -3.43
C VAL A 283 -14.37 -12.52 -4.48
N PHE A 284 -15.20 -11.54 -4.10
CA PHE A 284 -15.87 -10.62 -5.03
C PHE A 284 -15.45 -9.14 -4.91
N ALA A 285 -15.10 -8.62 -3.73
CA ALA A 285 -14.82 -7.19 -3.51
C ALA A 285 -13.32 -6.82 -3.40
N GLY A 286 -12.40 -7.79 -3.57
CA GLY A 286 -10.95 -7.53 -3.61
C GLY A 286 -10.40 -6.82 -2.36
N GLY A 287 -11.03 -7.02 -1.20
CA GLY A 287 -10.65 -6.41 0.07
C GLY A 287 -9.42 -7.09 0.70
N LEU A 288 -8.43 -6.28 1.09
CA LEU A 288 -7.01 -6.59 1.30
C LEU A 288 -6.24 -6.95 0.02
N HIS A 289 -5.00 -6.44 -0.08
CA HIS A 289 -3.99 -6.90 -1.03
C HIS A 289 -3.58 -8.35 -0.74
N ALA A 290 -4.51 -9.28 -0.94
CA ALA A 290 -4.32 -10.67 -0.61
C ALA A 290 -3.44 -11.42 -1.62
N ASN A 291 -2.95 -10.72 -2.66
CA ASN A 291 -1.98 -11.22 -3.61
C ASN A 291 -0.66 -11.65 -2.94
N LEU A 292 -0.26 -10.99 -1.84
CA LEU A 292 0.95 -11.32 -1.08
C LEU A 292 0.77 -12.57 -0.21
N LEU A 293 -0.33 -12.64 0.56
CA LEU A 293 -0.74 -13.85 1.28
C LEU A 293 -0.99 -15.01 0.32
N ALA A 294 -1.51 -14.75 -0.88
CA ALA A 294 -1.67 -15.73 -1.95
C ALA A 294 -0.31 -16.24 -2.44
N ALA A 295 0.65 -15.37 -2.71
CA ALA A 295 2.00 -15.74 -3.15
C ALA A 295 2.75 -16.53 -2.05
N TRP A 296 2.66 -16.10 -0.79
CA TRP A 296 3.22 -16.82 0.35
C TRP A 296 2.57 -18.20 0.53
N SER A 297 1.23 -18.26 0.54
CA SER A 297 0.48 -19.52 0.57
C SER A 297 0.85 -20.42 -0.59
N LEU A 298 1.01 -19.89 -1.80
CA LEU A 298 1.41 -20.64 -2.98
C LEU A 298 2.81 -21.26 -2.79
N ALA A 299 3.76 -20.50 -2.25
CA ALA A 299 5.10 -20.98 -1.94
C ALA A 299 5.10 -22.08 -0.85
N MET A 300 4.34 -21.87 0.24
CA MET A 300 4.21 -22.87 1.31
C MET A 300 3.48 -24.12 0.83
N LEU A 301 2.45 -23.98 0.00
CA LEU A 301 1.79 -25.10 -0.68
C LEU A 301 2.76 -25.85 -1.59
N ALA A 302 3.64 -25.14 -2.31
CA ALA A 302 4.69 -25.78 -3.10
C ALA A 302 5.58 -26.67 -2.23
N PHE A 303 6.04 -26.15 -1.08
CA PHE A 303 6.86 -26.90 -0.13
C PHE A 303 6.11 -28.09 0.49
N ILE A 304 4.84 -27.91 0.86
CA ILE A 304 3.97 -28.97 1.38
C ILE A 304 3.74 -30.05 0.31
N LEU A 305 3.68 -29.71 -0.98
CA LEU A 305 3.47 -30.67 -2.06
C LEU A 305 4.74 -31.44 -2.46
N GLN A 306 5.94 -30.97 -2.12
CA GLN A 306 7.18 -31.70 -2.42
C GLN A 306 7.29 -33.03 -1.64
N PRO A 307 7.86 -34.09 -2.25
CA PRO A 307 8.18 -35.32 -1.53
C PRO A 307 9.39 -35.08 -0.61
N GLY A 308 9.13 -35.05 0.71
CA GLY A 308 10.13 -34.93 1.77
C GLY A 308 9.55 -35.43 3.09
N GLU A 309 10.40 -35.89 4.01
CA GLU A 309 9.97 -36.46 5.29
C GLU A 309 9.72 -35.36 6.34
N TRP A 310 8.51 -35.33 6.92
CA TRP A 310 8.09 -34.35 7.92
C TRP A 310 8.50 -34.79 9.34
N ASP A 311 9.81 -34.88 9.56
CA ASP A 311 10.44 -35.44 10.77
C ASP A 311 10.38 -34.57 12.03
N LEU A 312 9.95 -33.30 11.95
CA LEU A 312 9.70 -32.49 13.14
C LEU A 312 8.54 -33.03 13.98
N PHE A 313 7.66 -33.82 13.36
CA PHE A 313 6.50 -34.40 14.01
C PHE A 313 6.66 -35.92 14.16
N PRO A 314 6.16 -36.50 15.27
CA PRO A 314 6.01 -37.93 15.41
C PRO A 314 5.31 -38.55 14.18
N PRO A 315 5.64 -39.80 13.79
CA PRO A 315 5.04 -40.47 12.64
C PRO A 315 3.50 -40.46 12.64
N SER A 316 2.90 -40.55 13.83
CA SER A 316 1.44 -40.54 14.03
C SER A 316 0.77 -39.19 13.72
N THR A 317 1.47 -38.07 13.87
CA THR A 317 0.93 -36.71 13.66
C THR A 317 1.42 -36.06 12.37
N ARG A 318 2.42 -36.65 11.71
CA ARG A 318 3.03 -36.16 10.45
C ARG A 318 1.99 -35.86 9.36
N ARG A 319 1.07 -36.79 9.14
CA ARG A 319 0.02 -36.64 8.11
C ARG A 319 -0.96 -35.54 8.47
N LEU A 320 -1.31 -35.43 9.75
CA LEU A 320 -2.23 -34.41 10.27
C LEU A 320 -1.62 -33.01 10.15
N ALA A 321 -0.36 -32.82 10.54
CA ALA A 321 0.35 -31.55 10.41
C ALA A 321 0.45 -31.08 8.94
N ARG A 322 0.73 -32.00 8.01
CA ARG A 322 0.81 -31.71 6.58
C ARG A 322 -0.55 -31.34 5.98
N VAL A 323 -1.62 -32.06 6.35
CA VAL A 323 -2.99 -31.78 5.91
C VAL A 323 -3.50 -30.47 6.50
N GLY A 324 -3.27 -30.25 7.80
CA GLY A 324 -3.63 -29.01 8.49
C GLY A 324 -2.95 -27.79 7.86
N GLY A 325 -1.63 -27.86 7.66
CA GLY A 325 -0.88 -26.81 6.95
C GLY A 325 -1.41 -26.57 5.54
N PHE A 326 -1.66 -27.64 4.77
CA PHE A 326 -2.22 -27.53 3.43
C PHE A 326 -3.56 -26.80 3.44
N LEU A 327 -4.49 -27.18 4.32
CA LEU A 327 -5.82 -26.57 4.39
C LEU A 327 -5.73 -25.09 4.75
N VAL A 328 -4.90 -24.72 5.73
CA VAL A 328 -4.73 -23.31 6.13
C VAL A 328 -4.21 -22.46 4.97
N TYR A 329 -3.12 -22.87 4.32
CA TYR A 329 -2.56 -22.12 3.19
C TYR A 329 -3.48 -22.14 1.96
N PHE A 330 -4.18 -23.24 1.68
CA PHE A 330 -5.12 -23.34 0.56
C PHE A 330 -6.37 -22.48 0.77
N LEU A 331 -6.96 -22.50 1.96
CA LEU A 331 -8.09 -21.64 2.30
C LEU A 331 -7.69 -20.17 2.23
N THR A 332 -6.48 -19.82 2.67
CA THR A 332 -5.92 -18.46 2.51
C THR A 332 -5.76 -18.09 1.05
N LEU A 333 -5.26 -19.00 0.22
CA LEU A 333 -5.11 -18.78 -1.22
C LEU A 333 -6.48 -18.54 -1.89
N ILE A 334 -7.53 -19.28 -1.50
CA ILE A 334 -8.89 -19.06 -2.02
C ILE A 334 -9.46 -17.75 -1.49
N ALA A 335 -9.35 -17.52 -0.18
CA ALA A 335 -9.80 -16.31 0.50
C ALA A 335 -9.02 -15.06 0.05
N SER A 336 -7.92 -15.22 -0.68
CA SER A 336 -7.24 -14.08 -1.27
C SER A 336 -7.96 -13.46 -2.45
N GLY A 337 -8.92 -14.17 -3.07
CA GLY A 337 -9.58 -13.69 -4.28
C GLY A 337 -8.65 -13.53 -5.50
N GLY A 338 -7.35 -13.83 -5.36
CA GLY A 338 -6.33 -13.71 -6.41
C GLY A 338 -6.56 -14.72 -7.52
N ARG A 339 -7.35 -14.34 -8.53
CA ARG A 339 -7.72 -15.22 -9.66
C ARG A 339 -6.50 -15.79 -10.37
N ALA A 340 -5.44 -14.99 -10.52
CA ALA A 340 -4.16 -15.41 -11.07
C ALA A 340 -3.44 -16.43 -10.17
N ALA A 341 -3.42 -16.22 -8.85
CA ALA A 341 -2.76 -17.12 -7.91
C ALA A 341 -3.45 -18.50 -7.82
N ILE A 342 -4.79 -18.52 -7.90
CA ILE A 342 -5.57 -19.77 -8.01
C ILE A 342 -5.21 -20.51 -9.29
N LEU A 343 -5.13 -19.81 -10.43
CA LEU A 343 -4.72 -20.41 -11.70
C LEU A 343 -3.31 -21.01 -11.63
N VAL A 344 -2.36 -20.30 -11.02
CA VAL A 344 -0.98 -20.81 -10.84
C VAL A 344 -0.95 -22.03 -9.92
N PHE A 345 -1.69 -22.02 -8.82
CA PHE A 345 -1.80 -23.19 -7.93
C PHE A 345 -2.38 -24.41 -8.65
N LEU A 346 -3.42 -24.21 -9.44
CA LEU A 346 -4.05 -25.27 -10.22
C LEU A 346 -3.05 -25.88 -11.24
N VAL A 347 -2.24 -25.05 -11.89
CA VAL A 347 -1.12 -25.50 -12.74
C VAL A 347 -0.08 -26.27 -11.93
N MET A 348 0.29 -25.81 -10.73
CA MET A 348 1.22 -26.52 -9.85
C MET A 348 0.70 -27.90 -9.43
N VAL A 349 -0.57 -28.00 -9.02
CA VAL A 349 -1.22 -29.27 -8.65
C VAL A 349 -1.27 -30.21 -9.84
N ALA A 350 -1.62 -29.71 -11.02
CA ALA A 350 -1.59 -30.48 -12.26
C ALA A 350 -0.21 -31.07 -12.57
N VAL A 351 0.84 -30.26 -12.45
CA VAL A 351 2.23 -30.69 -12.69
C VAL A 351 2.70 -31.68 -11.61
N ALA A 352 2.31 -31.48 -10.34
CA ALA A 352 2.60 -32.40 -9.26
C ALA A 352 1.85 -33.74 -9.41
N ALA A 353 0.58 -33.71 -9.82
CA ALA A 353 -0.25 -34.89 -10.06
C ALA A 353 0.31 -35.75 -11.20
N ARG A 354 0.76 -35.12 -12.30
CA ARG A 354 1.44 -35.83 -13.41
C ARG A 354 2.65 -36.63 -12.95
N ARG A 355 3.37 -36.16 -11.93
CA ARG A 355 4.55 -36.86 -11.39
C ARG A 355 4.23 -38.01 -10.44
N ARG A 356 3.09 -37.94 -9.73
CA ARG A 356 2.67 -38.95 -8.75
C ARG A 356 1.78 -40.04 -9.32
N LEU A 357 1.23 -39.83 -10.51
CA LEU A 357 0.36 -40.78 -11.20
C LEU A 357 1.01 -41.24 -12.50
N PRO A 358 2.06 -42.09 -12.46
CA PRO A 358 2.82 -42.51 -13.64
C PRO A 358 1.97 -43.27 -14.68
N GLY A 359 0.74 -43.69 -14.34
CA GLY A 359 -0.21 -44.34 -15.25
C GLY A 359 -1.16 -43.39 -16.00
N LEU A 360 -1.14 -42.09 -15.73
CA LEU A 360 -1.91 -41.11 -16.51
C LEU A 360 -1.18 -40.82 -17.82
N SER A 361 -1.76 -41.24 -18.94
CA SER A 361 -1.21 -40.90 -20.25
C SER A 361 -1.12 -39.37 -20.41
N PRO A 362 -0.14 -38.85 -21.17
CA PRO A 362 0.02 -37.42 -21.41
C PRO A 362 -1.28 -36.74 -21.88
N ALA A 363 -2.10 -37.46 -22.66
CA ALA A 363 -3.40 -37.01 -23.12
C ALA A 363 -4.42 -36.85 -21.97
N ARG A 364 -4.51 -37.81 -21.04
CA ARG A 364 -5.44 -37.72 -19.89
C ARG A 364 -5.01 -36.65 -18.90
N ALA A 365 -3.70 -36.52 -18.66
CA ALA A 365 -3.16 -35.42 -17.88
C ALA A 365 -3.52 -34.08 -18.54
N ALA A 366 -3.30 -33.93 -19.86
CA ALA A 366 -3.67 -32.72 -20.60
C ALA A 366 -5.17 -32.42 -20.55
N VAL A 367 -6.04 -33.43 -20.57
CA VAL A 367 -7.50 -33.25 -20.39
C VAL A 367 -7.84 -32.75 -18.98
N VAL A 368 -7.23 -33.30 -17.93
CA VAL A 368 -7.46 -32.84 -16.55
C VAL A 368 -6.94 -31.41 -16.36
N VAL A 369 -5.72 -31.12 -16.83
CA VAL A 369 -5.15 -29.76 -16.81
C VAL A 369 -6.02 -28.81 -17.63
N GLY A 370 -6.45 -29.21 -18.82
CA GLY A 370 -7.30 -28.43 -19.71
C GLY A 370 -8.67 -28.15 -19.11
N ALA A 371 -9.30 -29.13 -18.45
CA ALA A 371 -10.56 -28.95 -17.76
C ALA A 371 -10.44 -28.00 -16.56
N ILE A 372 -9.34 -28.08 -15.81
CA ILE A 372 -9.05 -27.18 -14.69
C ILE A 372 -8.79 -25.75 -15.18
N ILE A 373 -8.00 -25.58 -16.25
CA ILE A 373 -7.78 -24.27 -16.90
C ILE A 373 -9.10 -23.73 -17.44
N PHE A 374 -9.90 -24.56 -18.11
CA PHE A 374 -11.20 -24.18 -18.64
C PHE A 374 -12.17 -23.75 -17.54
N LEU A 375 -12.27 -24.48 -16.43
CA LEU A 375 -13.09 -24.09 -15.27
C LEU A 375 -12.58 -22.77 -14.64
N GLY A 376 -11.27 -22.58 -14.58
CA GLY A 376 -10.66 -21.32 -14.15
C GLY A 376 -11.01 -20.15 -15.08
N LEU A 377 -10.88 -20.35 -16.40
CA LEU A 377 -11.22 -19.37 -17.43
C LEU A 377 -12.71 -19.10 -17.53
N TYR A 378 -13.57 -20.12 -17.38
CA TYR A 378 -15.03 -20.00 -17.33
C TYR A 378 -15.46 -19.22 -16.10
N LYS A 379 -14.88 -19.50 -14.93
CA LYS A 379 -15.13 -18.73 -13.72
C LYS A 379 -14.66 -17.28 -13.87
N LEU A 380 -13.45 -17.07 -14.40
CA LEU A 380 -12.95 -15.74 -14.77
C LEU A 380 -13.91 -15.05 -15.76
N TRP A 381 -14.43 -15.77 -16.75
CA TRP A 381 -15.33 -15.22 -17.76
C TRP A 381 -16.67 -14.79 -17.16
N TRP A 382 -17.22 -15.61 -16.26
CA TRP A 382 -18.53 -15.41 -15.64
C TRP A 382 -18.52 -14.36 -14.52
N THR A 383 -17.41 -14.24 -13.77
CA THR A 383 -17.31 -13.30 -12.63
C THR A 383 -16.51 -12.04 -12.93
N SER A 384 -16.01 -11.88 -14.17
CA SER A 384 -15.43 -10.62 -14.63
C SER A 384 -16.48 -9.86 -15.42
N LEU A 385 -16.81 -8.65 -14.97
CA LEU A 385 -17.40 -7.66 -15.86
C LEU A 385 -16.30 -7.28 -16.86
N TRP A 386 -16.23 -7.94 -18.01
CA TRP A 386 -15.17 -7.68 -19.01
C TRP A 386 -15.17 -6.22 -19.50
N GLY A 387 -16.31 -5.54 -19.41
CA GLY A 387 -16.40 -4.08 -19.55
C GLY A 387 -15.55 -3.34 -18.51
N GLU A 388 -15.57 -3.75 -17.24
CA GLU A 388 -14.69 -3.23 -16.18
C GLU A 388 -13.23 -3.67 -16.34
N VAL A 389 -12.93 -4.80 -17.01
CA VAL A 389 -11.54 -5.21 -17.30
C VAL A 389 -10.90 -4.31 -18.36
N LEU A 390 -11.67 -3.83 -19.34
CA LEU A 390 -11.21 -2.87 -20.35
C LEU A 390 -11.28 -1.41 -19.87
N HIS A 391 -12.15 -1.10 -18.91
CA HIS A 391 -12.18 0.18 -18.18
C HIS A 391 -11.46 0.09 -16.82
N ASN A 392 -10.58 -0.91 -16.67
CA ASN A 392 -9.91 -1.21 -15.41
C ASN A 392 -8.85 -0.15 -15.12
N GLU A 393 -8.77 0.25 -13.85
CA GLU A 393 -7.68 1.06 -13.30
C GLU A 393 -6.31 0.65 -13.88
N ARG A 394 -6.05 -0.65 -14.00
CA ARG A 394 -4.75 -1.15 -14.51
C ARG A 394 -4.35 -0.63 -15.89
N TRP A 395 -5.29 -0.46 -16.83
CA TRP A 395 -4.94 0.08 -18.15
C TRP A 395 -4.39 1.50 -18.05
N PHE A 396 -4.99 2.33 -17.19
CA PHE A 396 -4.53 3.71 -16.95
C PHE A 396 -3.17 3.73 -16.26
N ILE A 397 -2.95 2.86 -15.28
CA ILE A 397 -1.64 2.67 -14.64
C ILE A 397 -0.58 2.39 -15.72
N TRP A 398 -0.87 1.45 -16.62
CA TRP A 398 0.07 1.04 -17.66
C TRP A 398 0.30 2.12 -18.70
N ARG A 399 -0.75 2.85 -19.08
CA ARG A 399 -0.64 3.97 -20.02
C ARG A 399 0.24 5.08 -19.44
N ALA A 400 -0.04 5.51 -18.21
CA ALA A 400 0.77 6.50 -17.52
C ALA A 400 2.24 6.04 -17.37
N ALA A 401 2.46 4.76 -17.05
CA ALA A 401 3.80 4.19 -17.00
C ALA A 401 4.52 4.27 -18.35
N VAL A 402 3.84 3.91 -19.45
CA VAL A 402 4.40 4.00 -20.81
C VAL A 402 4.74 5.45 -21.17
N ASP A 403 3.86 6.40 -20.88
CA ASP A 403 4.11 7.83 -21.16
C ASP A 403 5.32 8.35 -20.36
N LEU A 404 5.45 7.95 -19.09
CA LEU A 404 6.62 8.25 -18.26
C LEU A 404 7.89 7.58 -18.80
N ILE A 405 7.83 6.32 -19.23
CA ILE A 405 8.97 5.63 -19.85
C ILE A 405 9.38 6.35 -21.14
N GLN A 406 8.43 6.78 -21.96
CA GLN A 406 8.70 7.52 -23.19
C GLN A 406 9.37 8.88 -22.93
N ALA A 407 9.06 9.53 -21.81
CA ALA A 407 9.73 10.77 -21.41
C ALA A 407 11.19 10.56 -20.98
N ASN A 408 11.54 9.38 -20.44
CA ASN A 408 12.91 9.04 -20.02
C ASN A 408 13.31 7.61 -20.42
N PRO A 409 13.36 7.30 -21.73
CA PRO A 409 13.44 5.92 -22.20
C PRO A 409 14.79 5.29 -21.92
N TRP A 410 15.85 6.09 -21.83
CA TRP A 410 17.20 5.59 -21.64
C TRP A 410 17.59 5.50 -20.18
N THR A 411 17.13 6.43 -19.35
CA THR A 411 17.56 6.53 -17.95
C THR A 411 16.52 6.04 -16.98
N GLY A 412 15.24 6.01 -17.33
CA GLY A 412 14.16 5.84 -16.36
C GLY A 412 14.08 6.99 -15.36
N TRP A 413 13.36 6.77 -14.26
CA TRP A 413 13.05 7.74 -13.22
C TRP A 413 13.57 7.38 -11.83
N GLY A 414 14.09 6.16 -11.66
CA GLY A 414 14.54 5.62 -10.38
C GLY A 414 13.52 4.66 -9.78
N LEU A 415 13.97 3.88 -8.80
CA LEU A 415 13.14 2.85 -8.16
C LEU A 415 11.95 3.48 -7.43
N LEU A 416 10.75 2.89 -7.61
CA LEU A 416 9.48 3.34 -6.99
C LEU A 416 9.11 4.79 -7.33
N ALA A 417 9.70 5.36 -8.38
CA ALA A 417 9.40 6.74 -8.77
C ALA A 417 7.95 6.90 -9.25
N PHE A 418 7.29 5.83 -9.70
CA PHE A 418 5.95 5.92 -10.28
C PHE A 418 4.92 6.57 -9.36
N GLY A 419 4.96 6.26 -8.05
CA GLY A 419 4.10 6.89 -7.03
C GLY A 419 4.38 8.37 -6.76
N GLN A 420 5.51 8.88 -7.23
CA GLN A 420 5.94 10.26 -7.05
C GLN A 420 5.81 11.08 -8.34
N LEU A 421 5.52 10.40 -9.45
CA LEU A 421 5.43 11.00 -10.76
C LEU A 421 3.98 11.32 -11.12
N PRO A 422 3.75 12.31 -12.00
CA PRO A 422 2.42 12.62 -12.50
C PRO A 422 1.87 11.43 -13.30
N GLN A 423 0.70 10.94 -12.92
CA GLN A 423 -0.01 9.86 -13.61
C GLN A 423 -1.13 10.48 -14.44
N THR A 424 -0.74 11.17 -15.52
CA THR A 424 -1.65 11.95 -16.36
C THR A 424 -2.64 11.05 -17.08
N LEU A 425 -3.92 11.43 -17.05
CA LEU A 425 -4.97 10.79 -17.84
C LEU A 425 -5.37 11.69 -19.01
N PRO A 426 -5.86 11.10 -20.12
CA PRO A 426 -6.56 11.85 -21.15
C PRO A 426 -7.74 12.64 -20.53
N PRO A 427 -7.99 13.89 -20.95
CA PRO A 427 -9.06 14.73 -20.40
C PRO A 427 -10.45 14.08 -20.40
N GLU A 428 -10.76 13.31 -21.44
CA GLU A 428 -12.01 12.57 -21.60
C GLU A 428 -12.23 11.51 -20.50
N MET A 429 -11.18 11.13 -19.78
CA MET A 429 -11.19 10.11 -18.72
C MET A 429 -10.98 10.73 -17.32
N ALA A 430 -10.94 12.06 -17.21
CA ALA A 430 -10.65 12.76 -15.95
C ALA A 430 -11.66 12.48 -14.83
N LEU A 431 -12.87 12.05 -15.14
CA LEU A 431 -13.90 11.72 -14.15
C LEU A 431 -13.99 10.23 -13.80
N ILE A 432 -13.20 9.36 -14.42
CA ILE A 432 -13.17 7.97 -13.98
C ILE A 432 -12.58 7.97 -12.57
N PRO A 433 -13.32 7.50 -11.54
CA PRO A 433 -12.81 7.38 -10.19
C PRO A 433 -11.68 6.35 -10.22
N TYR A 434 -10.47 6.88 -10.33
CA TYR A 434 -9.23 6.14 -10.29
C TYR A 434 -8.61 6.52 -8.95
N ASP A 435 -8.79 5.64 -7.97
CA ASP A 435 -8.73 6.03 -6.56
C ASP A 435 -7.30 6.36 -6.05
N TRP A 436 -6.25 6.25 -6.87
CA TRP A 436 -4.87 6.25 -6.39
C TRP A 436 -3.90 7.00 -7.30
N VAL A 437 -2.93 7.69 -6.69
CA VAL A 437 -1.58 7.76 -7.26
C VAL A 437 -0.96 6.42 -6.93
N TYR A 438 -0.92 5.51 -7.91
CA TYR A 438 -0.43 4.16 -7.62
C TYR A 438 1.07 4.22 -7.35
N PRO A 439 1.57 3.58 -6.28
CA PRO A 439 2.98 3.63 -5.96
C PRO A 439 3.86 2.90 -6.98
N HIS A 440 3.26 2.05 -7.82
CA HIS A 440 3.92 1.23 -8.83
C HIS A 440 2.97 0.89 -10.00
N THR A 441 3.54 0.38 -11.08
CA THR A 441 2.89 0.21 -12.38
C THR A 441 1.98 -1.02 -12.49
N HIS A 442 1.88 -1.86 -11.47
CA HIS A 442 1.19 -3.16 -11.49
C HIS A 442 1.58 -4.06 -12.68
N GLN A 443 2.72 -3.81 -13.33
CA GLN A 443 3.26 -4.61 -14.42
C GLN A 443 4.78 -4.57 -14.36
N LEU A 444 5.39 -5.74 -14.20
CA LEU A 444 6.83 -5.85 -13.95
C LEU A 444 7.73 -5.19 -15.00
N LEU A 445 7.51 -5.48 -16.28
CA LEU A 445 8.33 -4.94 -17.35
C LEU A 445 8.22 -3.42 -17.43
N LEU A 446 7.03 -2.87 -17.18
CA LEU A 446 6.82 -1.42 -17.09
C LEU A 446 7.54 -0.84 -15.87
N GLU A 447 7.49 -1.49 -14.70
CA GLU A 447 8.21 -1.00 -13.52
C GLU A 447 9.73 -0.99 -13.73
N VAL A 448 10.28 -2.06 -14.31
CA VAL A 448 11.71 -2.18 -14.59
C VAL A 448 12.15 -1.10 -15.59
N ALA A 449 11.36 -0.92 -16.66
CA ALA A 449 11.61 0.12 -17.65
C ALA A 449 11.45 1.53 -17.07
N LEU A 450 10.49 1.73 -16.16
CA LEU A 450 10.29 3.01 -15.49
C LEU A 450 11.43 3.31 -14.52
N THR A 451 11.94 2.30 -13.84
CA THR A 451 13.06 2.43 -12.89
C THR A 451 14.34 2.83 -13.61
N GLY A 452 14.81 2.04 -14.58
CA GLY A 452 16.13 2.22 -15.20
C GLY A 452 16.11 2.24 -16.72
N GLY A 453 14.98 2.63 -17.33
CA GLY A 453 14.84 2.73 -18.78
C GLY A 453 14.84 1.38 -19.51
N ILE A 454 14.80 1.48 -20.84
CA ILE A 454 14.98 0.38 -21.78
C ILE A 454 16.27 -0.40 -21.51
N PRO A 455 17.42 0.22 -21.16
CA PRO A 455 18.63 -0.54 -20.85
C PRO A 455 18.45 -1.53 -19.68
N LEU A 456 17.82 -1.11 -18.58
CA LEU A 456 17.56 -1.99 -17.44
C LEU A 456 16.55 -3.10 -17.81
N LEU A 457 15.54 -2.78 -18.62
CA LEU A 457 14.59 -3.79 -19.13
C LEU A 457 15.29 -4.86 -19.99
N LEU A 458 16.16 -4.45 -20.91
CA LEU A 458 16.91 -5.38 -21.76
C LEU A 458 17.84 -6.26 -20.92
N LEU A 459 18.50 -5.68 -19.91
CA LEU A 459 19.31 -6.45 -18.96
C LEU A 459 18.46 -7.47 -18.20
N PHE A 460 17.29 -7.06 -17.71
CA PHE A 460 16.35 -7.95 -17.03
C PHE A 460 15.92 -9.11 -17.92
N LEU A 461 15.54 -8.85 -19.18
CA LEU A 461 15.15 -9.87 -20.16
C LEU A 461 16.31 -10.80 -20.53
N ALA A 462 17.53 -10.28 -20.65
CA ALA A 462 18.72 -11.08 -20.90
C ALA A 462 19.03 -12.02 -19.72
N CYS A 463 18.97 -11.51 -18.49
CA CYS A 463 19.10 -12.32 -17.27
C CYS A 463 18.01 -13.40 -17.20
N LEU A 464 16.78 -13.08 -17.58
CA LEU A 464 15.68 -14.04 -17.62
C LEU A 464 15.91 -15.13 -18.68
N GLY A 465 16.40 -14.77 -19.87
CA GLY A 465 16.75 -15.73 -20.91
C GLY A 465 17.89 -16.67 -20.48
N LEU A 466 18.91 -16.13 -19.81
CA LEU A 466 20.01 -16.92 -19.25
C LEU A 466 19.53 -17.86 -18.13
N TRP A 467 18.59 -17.40 -17.30
CA TRP A 467 17.92 -18.23 -16.30
C TRP A 467 17.14 -19.37 -16.99
N ALA A 468 16.27 -19.08 -17.94
CA ALA A 468 15.46 -20.10 -18.62
C ALA A 468 16.29 -21.13 -19.41
N ALA A 469 17.44 -20.71 -19.94
CA ALA A 469 18.37 -21.58 -20.66
C ALA A 469 19.29 -22.41 -19.74
N SER A 470 19.20 -22.23 -18.41
CA SER A 470 20.08 -22.90 -17.46
C SER A 470 19.83 -24.41 -17.39
N PRO A 471 20.84 -25.25 -17.67
CA PRO A 471 20.71 -26.71 -17.55
C PRO A 471 20.56 -27.19 -16.10
N ALA A 472 20.82 -26.32 -15.12
CA ALA A 472 20.64 -26.60 -13.70
C ALA A 472 19.17 -26.45 -13.24
N LEU A 473 18.30 -25.89 -14.08
CA LEU A 473 16.89 -25.72 -13.75
C LEU A 473 16.11 -27.01 -13.99
N THR A 474 15.53 -27.54 -12.92
CA THR A 474 14.57 -28.65 -13.04
C THR A 474 13.28 -28.15 -13.71
N PRO A 475 12.52 -29.03 -14.37
CA PRO A 475 11.21 -28.66 -14.91
C PRO A 475 10.26 -28.05 -13.87
N THR A 476 10.45 -28.36 -12.57
CA THR A 476 9.69 -27.72 -11.47
C THR A 476 10.13 -26.29 -11.23
N GLY A 477 11.45 -26.02 -11.14
CA GLY A 477 11.96 -24.66 -11.00
C GLY A 477 11.54 -23.78 -12.17
N LEU A 478 11.54 -24.33 -13.39
CA LEU A 478 11.12 -23.62 -14.59
C LEU A 478 9.61 -23.32 -14.56
N THR A 479 8.79 -24.30 -14.17
CA THR A 479 7.32 -24.12 -14.08
C THR A 479 6.95 -23.13 -12.99
N LEU A 480 7.56 -23.23 -11.81
CA LEU A 480 7.34 -22.29 -10.71
C LEU A 480 7.76 -20.89 -11.13
N GLY A 481 8.95 -20.75 -11.75
CA GLY A 481 9.41 -19.44 -12.14
C GLY A 481 8.61 -18.81 -13.28
N ALA A 482 8.16 -19.61 -14.26
CA ALA A 482 7.23 -19.15 -15.29
C ALA A 482 5.85 -18.75 -14.70
N GLY A 483 5.35 -19.50 -13.71
CA GLY A 483 4.10 -19.17 -13.01
C GLY A 483 4.22 -17.87 -12.21
N PHE A 484 5.36 -17.65 -11.56
CA PHE A 484 5.66 -16.43 -10.81
C PHE A 484 5.93 -15.21 -11.71
N LEU A 485 6.55 -15.39 -12.88
CA LEU A 485 6.69 -14.35 -13.90
C LEU A 485 5.33 -14.00 -14.53
N ALA A 486 4.49 -15.00 -14.78
CA ALA A 486 3.12 -14.76 -15.22
C ALA A 486 2.33 -13.95 -14.18
N LEU A 487 2.50 -14.25 -12.88
CA LEU A 487 1.94 -13.43 -11.80
C LEU A 487 2.46 -11.99 -11.83
N GLY A 488 3.78 -11.78 -11.98
CA GLY A 488 4.39 -10.45 -12.11
C GLY A 488 3.99 -9.69 -13.39
N PHE A 489 3.57 -10.40 -14.43
CA PHE A 489 3.00 -9.80 -15.65
C PHE A 489 1.59 -9.26 -15.42
N PHE A 490 0.81 -9.95 -14.58
CA PHE A 490 -0.53 -9.49 -14.23
C PHE A 490 -0.52 -8.47 -13.10
N ASP A 491 0.43 -8.52 -12.15
CA ASP A 491 0.50 -7.63 -11.00
C ASP A 491 1.93 -7.46 -10.43
N PHE A 492 2.47 -6.25 -10.41
CA PHE A 492 3.81 -5.95 -9.87
C PHE A 492 3.87 -6.11 -8.34
N VAL A 493 2.77 -6.00 -7.59
CA VAL A 493 2.76 -6.28 -6.13
C VAL A 493 3.28 -7.71 -5.86
N CYS A 494 3.04 -8.63 -6.80
CA CYS A 494 3.51 -10.00 -6.70
C CYS A 494 5.01 -10.14 -6.99
N PHE A 495 5.70 -9.15 -7.55
CA PHE A 495 7.04 -9.29 -8.10
C PHE A 495 8.09 -9.62 -7.04
N THR A 496 8.21 -8.84 -5.97
CA THR A 496 9.23 -9.04 -4.94
C THR A 496 9.08 -10.41 -4.26
N PRO A 497 7.87 -10.83 -3.81
CA PRO A 497 7.66 -12.17 -3.26
C PRO A 497 7.86 -13.30 -4.27
N SER A 498 7.41 -13.12 -5.52
CA SER A 498 7.45 -14.14 -6.57
C SER A 498 8.87 -14.36 -7.08
N LEU A 499 9.64 -13.28 -7.26
CA LEU A 499 11.06 -13.33 -7.61
C LEU A 499 11.87 -13.95 -6.48
N SER A 500 11.57 -13.60 -5.22
CA SER A 500 12.26 -14.17 -4.07
C SER A 500 11.91 -15.64 -3.84
N ALA A 501 10.65 -16.06 -4.04
CA ALA A 501 10.24 -17.47 -4.03
C ALA A 501 10.85 -18.26 -5.20
N LEU A 502 11.00 -17.63 -6.37
CA LEU A 502 11.66 -18.18 -7.56
C LEU A 502 13.17 -18.34 -7.32
N LEU A 503 13.83 -17.33 -6.76
CA LEU A 503 15.25 -17.39 -6.36
C LEU A 503 15.49 -18.45 -5.29
N LEU A 504 14.61 -18.53 -4.28
CA LEU A 504 14.66 -19.56 -3.24
C LEU A 504 14.40 -20.96 -3.82
N GLY A 505 13.44 -21.11 -4.72
CA GLY A 505 13.13 -22.38 -5.38
C GLY A 505 14.27 -22.86 -6.30
N VAL A 506 14.84 -21.98 -7.11
CA VAL A 506 16.00 -22.25 -7.95
C VAL A 506 17.22 -22.61 -7.10
N PHE A 507 17.43 -21.90 -6.00
CA PHE A 507 18.48 -22.20 -5.04
C PHE A 507 18.28 -23.58 -4.38
N LEU A 508 17.06 -23.90 -3.92
CA LEU A 508 16.74 -25.18 -3.29
C LEU A 508 16.84 -26.37 -4.25
N GLU A 509 16.59 -26.16 -5.53
CA GLU A 509 16.75 -27.19 -6.56
C GLU A 509 18.21 -27.36 -6.98
N ALA A 510 18.99 -26.27 -7.08
CA ALA A 510 20.44 -26.34 -7.27
C ALA A 510 21.19 -27.02 -6.12
N LEU A 511 20.52 -27.19 -4.97
CA LEU A 511 21.00 -27.88 -3.78
C LEU A 511 20.71 -29.39 -3.74
N ARG A 512 19.88 -29.91 -4.65
CA ARG A 512 19.73 -31.36 -4.79
C ARG A 512 21.02 -31.90 -5.40
N ASP A 513 21.75 -32.62 -4.56
CA ASP A 513 23.01 -33.26 -4.88
C ASP A 513 22.94 -33.98 -6.25
N PRO A 514 23.80 -33.67 -7.24
CA PRO A 514 23.83 -34.36 -8.51
C PRO A 514 24.50 -35.73 -8.37
N ALA A 515 24.22 -36.47 -7.30
CA ALA A 515 24.79 -37.79 -7.03
C ALA A 515 24.50 -38.84 -8.13
N GLY A 516 23.74 -38.49 -9.18
CA GLY A 516 23.53 -39.29 -10.38
C GLY A 516 23.91 -38.64 -11.71
N VAL A 517 24.46 -37.41 -11.75
CA VAL A 517 24.89 -36.79 -13.01
C VAL A 517 26.41 -36.96 -13.15
N ALA A 518 26.81 -37.90 -14.01
CA ALA A 518 28.21 -38.12 -14.34
C ALA A 518 28.89 -36.79 -14.72
N PRO A 519 30.08 -36.48 -14.16
CA PRO A 519 30.80 -35.26 -14.50
C PRO A 519 31.06 -35.25 -16.01
N ARG A 520 30.45 -34.30 -16.73
CA ARG A 520 30.77 -34.10 -18.14
C ARG A 520 32.23 -33.69 -18.24
N PRO A 521 33.05 -34.33 -19.10
CA PRO A 521 34.42 -33.91 -19.32
C PRO A 521 34.42 -32.47 -19.84
N GLY A 522 34.93 -31.55 -19.03
CA GLY A 522 35.03 -30.14 -19.39
C GLY A 522 36.11 -29.90 -20.44
N PRO A 523 35.92 -28.95 -21.37
CA PRO A 523 36.94 -28.56 -22.34
C PRO A 523 38.17 -27.99 -21.63
N ALA A 524 39.34 -28.26 -22.24
CA ALA A 524 40.66 -28.00 -21.69
C ALA A 524 40.87 -26.57 -21.17
N ALA A 525 41.47 -26.52 -19.98
CA ALA A 525 42.13 -25.40 -19.32
C ALA A 525 42.23 -24.08 -20.11
N VAL A 526 41.26 -23.19 -19.88
CA VAL A 526 41.54 -21.75 -19.91
C VAL A 526 42.39 -21.47 -18.66
N GLY A 527 43.61 -20.96 -18.85
CA GLY A 527 44.60 -20.78 -17.79
C GLY A 527 44.07 -20.02 -16.55
N PRO A 528 44.69 -20.23 -15.37
CA PRO A 528 44.19 -19.70 -14.11
C PRO A 528 44.35 -18.18 -14.08
N ARG A 529 43.33 -17.45 -14.54
CA ARG A 529 43.19 -16.04 -14.16
C ARG A 529 42.91 -16.03 -12.66
N ASP A 530 43.82 -15.41 -11.91
CA ASP A 530 43.77 -15.29 -10.45
C ASP A 530 42.37 -14.80 -9.99
N PRO A 531 41.52 -15.70 -9.48
CA PRO A 531 40.18 -15.34 -9.00
C PRO A 531 40.25 -14.33 -7.86
N ALA A 532 41.40 -14.28 -7.15
CA ALA A 532 41.63 -13.35 -6.06
C ALA A 532 41.86 -11.91 -6.55
N ALA A 533 42.44 -11.69 -7.73
CA ALA A 533 42.57 -10.35 -8.30
C ALA A 533 41.21 -9.72 -8.63
N TRP A 534 40.29 -10.52 -9.17
CA TRP A 534 38.93 -10.07 -9.50
C TRP A 534 38.07 -9.85 -8.26
N ALA A 535 38.10 -10.77 -7.29
CA ALA A 535 37.41 -10.60 -6.01
C ALA A 535 37.88 -9.35 -5.26
N ARG A 536 39.18 -9.00 -5.34
CA ARG A 536 39.73 -7.76 -4.75
C ARG A 536 39.14 -6.50 -5.36
N TRP A 537 39.01 -6.40 -6.68
CA TRP A 537 38.45 -5.21 -7.34
C TRP A 537 36.94 -5.07 -7.12
N VAL A 538 36.20 -6.18 -7.09
CA VAL A 538 34.77 -6.16 -6.73
C VAL A 538 34.59 -5.76 -5.26
N MET A 539 35.44 -6.25 -4.35
CA MET A 539 35.46 -5.83 -2.94
C MET A 539 35.80 -4.35 -2.75
N VAL A 540 36.76 -3.79 -3.51
CA VAL A 540 37.06 -2.34 -3.44
C VAL A 540 35.90 -1.51 -3.99
N GLY A 541 35.32 -1.90 -5.13
CA GLY A 541 34.19 -1.18 -5.72
C GLY A 541 32.95 -1.19 -4.83
N LEU A 542 32.61 -2.34 -4.26
CA LEU A 542 31.46 -2.44 -3.37
C LEU A 542 31.73 -1.77 -1.99
N ALA A 543 32.97 -1.75 -1.48
CA ALA A 543 33.34 -1.07 -0.23
C ALA A 543 33.35 0.45 -0.38
N ALA A 544 33.73 0.95 -1.56
CA ALA A 544 33.54 2.35 -1.92
C ALA A 544 32.05 2.71 -1.99
N LEU A 545 31.21 1.86 -2.59
CA LEU A 545 29.75 2.04 -2.62
C LEU A 545 29.10 1.97 -1.22
N ALA A 546 29.52 1.02 -0.37
CA ALA A 546 29.05 0.90 1.01
C ALA A 546 29.54 2.06 1.88
N GLY A 547 30.76 2.55 1.66
CA GLY A 547 31.29 3.76 2.28
C GLY A 547 30.50 5.00 1.86
N VAL A 548 30.19 5.16 0.57
CA VAL A 548 29.34 6.24 0.04
C VAL A 548 27.92 6.13 0.59
N GLY A 549 27.38 4.92 0.76
CA GLY A 549 26.06 4.66 1.33
C GLY A 549 25.96 4.89 2.83
N LEU A 550 26.96 4.45 3.61
CA LEU A 550 27.04 4.67 5.07
C LEU A 550 27.34 6.14 5.39
N LEU A 551 28.17 6.82 4.59
CA LEU A 551 28.33 8.28 4.64
C LEU A 551 27.08 9.01 4.12
N GLY A 552 26.28 8.33 3.31
CA GLY A 552 24.96 8.74 2.82
C GLY A 552 23.81 8.39 3.75
N ILE A 553 24.04 7.85 4.96
CA ILE A 553 22.99 7.73 5.99
C ILE A 553 22.54 9.16 6.34
N HIS A 554 21.49 9.60 5.65
CA HIS A 554 21.00 10.95 5.75
C HIS A 554 20.36 11.17 7.12
N GLN A 555 20.78 12.20 7.84
CA GLN A 555 20.16 12.61 9.12
C GLN A 555 18.70 13.09 8.94
N GLY A 556 18.25 13.34 7.71
CA GLY A 556 16.94 13.92 7.37
C GLY A 556 15.75 13.22 8.05
N PRO A 557 15.52 11.90 7.87
CA PRO A 557 14.42 11.18 8.52
C PRO A 557 14.45 11.25 10.05
N PHE A 558 15.64 11.17 10.67
CA PHE A 558 15.78 11.27 12.13
C PHE A 558 15.45 12.67 12.64
N LEU A 559 15.95 13.70 11.95
CA LEU A 559 15.66 15.09 12.26
C LEU A 559 14.16 15.39 12.08
N TYR A 560 13.54 14.82 11.05
CA TYR A 560 12.10 14.95 10.83
C TYR A 560 11.27 14.29 11.94
N ARG A 561 11.58 13.05 12.32
CA ARG A 561 10.88 12.38 13.43
C ARG A 561 11.07 13.12 14.76
N ALA A 562 12.30 13.52 15.06
CA ALA A 562 12.58 14.34 16.23
C ALA A 562 11.81 15.66 16.19
N ALA A 563 11.63 16.29 15.01
CA ALA A 563 10.79 17.47 14.86
C ALA A 563 9.33 17.15 15.20
N LEU A 564 8.77 16.04 14.71
CA LEU A 564 7.39 15.63 15.03
C LEU A 564 7.20 15.35 16.53
N ASP A 565 8.13 14.64 17.18
CA ASP A 565 8.08 14.37 18.62
C ASP A 565 8.10 15.68 19.43
N ARG A 566 8.92 16.65 19.00
CA ARG A 566 8.96 17.99 19.62
C ARG A 566 7.70 18.80 19.36
N LEU A 567 7.12 18.69 18.16
CA LEU A 567 5.84 19.33 17.82
C LEU A 567 4.72 18.80 18.70
N GLN A 568 4.62 17.47 18.85
CA GLN A 568 3.64 16.81 19.72
C GLN A 568 3.81 17.21 21.19
N ALA A 569 5.06 17.39 21.64
CA ALA A 569 5.36 17.89 22.99
C ALA A 569 5.15 19.42 23.16
N GLY A 570 4.68 20.14 22.13
CA GLY A 570 4.51 21.59 22.16
C GLY A 570 5.82 22.38 22.22
N ASN A 571 6.95 21.75 21.90
CA ASN A 571 8.28 22.35 22.00
C ASN A 571 8.68 23.08 20.70
N PRO A 572 8.87 24.42 20.71
CA PRO A 572 9.09 25.21 19.49
C PRO A 572 10.39 24.87 18.73
N SER A 573 11.32 24.11 19.33
CA SER A 573 12.52 23.62 18.65
C SER A 573 12.24 22.68 17.47
N TRP A 574 11.00 22.18 17.34
CA TRP A 574 10.57 21.38 16.19
C TRP A 574 10.87 22.07 14.85
N ALA A 575 10.69 23.39 14.78
CA ALA A 575 10.87 24.15 13.54
C ALA A 575 12.33 24.11 13.06
N GLY A 576 13.28 24.33 13.97
CA GLY A 576 14.71 24.27 13.64
C GLY A 576 15.18 22.86 13.25
N LEU A 577 14.60 21.81 13.82
CA LEU A 577 14.89 20.42 13.42
C LEU A 577 14.31 20.10 12.04
N LEU A 578 13.11 20.58 11.75
CA LEU A 578 12.47 20.42 10.45
C LEU A 578 13.23 21.14 9.33
N GLU A 579 13.73 22.35 9.59
CA GLU A 579 14.61 23.06 8.65
C GLU A 579 15.89 22.27 8.38
N LYS A 580 16.55 21.75 9.41
CA LYS A 580 17.75 20.92 9.25
C LYS A 580 17.43 19.64 8.47
N ALA A 581 16.24 19.05 8.66
CA ALA A 581 15.81 17.89 7.90
C ALA A 581 15.69 18.21 6.40
N VAL A 582 15.07 19.34 6.04
CA VAL A 582 14.95 19.79 4.64
C VAL A 582 16.30 20.18 4.05
N GLN A 583 17.16 20.87 4.80
CA GLN A 583 18.52 21.20 4.37
C GLN A 583 19.37 19.95 4.13
N ALA A 584 19.17 18.90 4.95
CA ALA A 584 19.83 17.62 4.75
C ALA A 584 19.31 16.85 3.52
N ARG A 585 18.10 17.19 3.02
CA ARG A 585 17.45 16.57 1.85
C ARG A 585 16.69 17.59 0.98
N PRO A 586 17.39 18.48 0.26
CA PRO A 586 16.76 19.55 -0.52
C PRO A 586 15.96 19.03 -1.73
N GLY A 587 16.25 17.80 -2.18
CA GLY A 587 15.53 17.09 -3.24
C GLY A 587 14.31 16.29 -2.76
N CYS A 588 14.03 16.22 -1.46
CA CYS A 588 12.93 15.42 -0.95
C CYS A 588 11.60 16.21 -0.99
N LEU A 589 10.85 16.08 -2.08
CA LEU A 589 9.57 16.75 -2.29
C LEU A 589 8.57 16.54 -1.13
N PRO A 590 8.29 15.31 -0.66
CA PRO A 590 7.36 15.11 0.46
C PRO A 590 7.77 15.86 1.72
N LEU A 591 9.06 15.88 2.05
CA LEU A 591 9.56 16.56 3.24
C LEU A 591 9.38 18.09 3.15
N ARG A 592 9.60 18.67 1.97
CA ARG A 592 9.38 20.10 1.71
C ARG A 592 7.89 20.46 1.77
N LEU A 593 7.01 19.63 1.22
CA LEU A 593 5.56 19.80 1.33
C LEU A 593 5.08 19.66 2.79
N GLN A 594 5.56 18.66 3.53
CA GLN A 594 5.25 18.51 4.95
C GLN A 594 5.70 19.74 5.75
N ARG A 595 6.88 20.30 5.44
CA ARG A 595 7.35 21.55 6.06
C ARG A 595 6.38 22.71 5.83
N LEU A 596 5.97 22.95 4.59
CA LEU A 596 4.99 23.98 4.26
C LEU A 596 3.66 23.75 4.99
N LEU A 597 3.16 22.51 4.96
CA LEU A 597 1.90 22.14 5.60
C LEU A 597 1.93 22.37 7.12
N ILE A 598 3.00 21.96 7.80
CA ILE A 598 3.16 22.14 9.26
C ILE A 598 3.32 23.64 9.58
N ARG A 599 4.13 24.36 8.80
CA ARG A 599 4.34 25.80 8.99
C ARG A 599 3.02 26.58 8.89
N TRP A 600 2.27 26.38 7.82
CA TRP A 600 0.98 27.05 7.65
C TRP A 600 -0.07 26.50 8.64
N GLY A 601 -0.02 25.20 8.94
CA GLY A 601 -0.94 24.52 9.87
C GLY A 601 -0.79 24.94 11.33
N THR A 602 0.38 25.46 11.71
CA THR A 602 0.66 26.03 13.04
C THR A 602 0.28 27.51 13.15
N GLY A 603 -0.36 28.07 12.12
CA GLY A 603 -0.95 29.42 12.15
C GLY A 603 -0.08 30.52 11.56
N LEU A 604 1.09 30.19 10.99
CA LEU A 604 1.90 31.17 10.25
C LEU A 604 1.29 31.38 8.87
N PRO A 605 0.85 32.59 8.51
CA PRO A 605 0.24 32.84 7.20
C PRO A 605 1.26 32.63 6.08
N PRO A 606 0.84 32.15 4.91
CA PRO A 606 1.69 32.16 3.74
C PRO A 606 2.04 33.60 3.37
N THR A 607 3.31 33.85 3.05
CA THR A 607 3.80 35.19 2.67
C THR A 607 4.48 35.15 1.30
N GLY A 608 4.85 36.33 0.79
CA GLY A 608 5.67 36.42 -0.43
C GLY A 608 7.01 35.67 -0.32
N ASP A 609 7.52 35.44 0.90
CA ASP A 609 8.77 34.72 1.14
C ASP A 609 8.65 33.21 0.89
N ASP A 610 7.42 32.68 0.78
CA ASP A 610 7.18 31.28 0.44
C ASP A 610 7.22 31.04 -1.09
N LEU A 611 7.07 32.10 -1.90
CA LEU A 611 7.07 32.00 -3.36
C LEU A 611 8.40 31.47 -3.93
N PRO A 612 9.60 31.92 -3.49
CA PRO A 612 10.86 31.36 -3.99
C PRO A 612 11.02 29.86 -3.74
N GLU A 613 10.52 29.35 -2.61
CA GLU A 613 10.53 27.90 -2.37
C GLU A 613 9.58 27.17 -3.32
N LEU A 614 8.36 27.70 -3.49
CA LEU A 614 7.36 27.16 -4.41
C LEU A 614 7.87 27.23 -5.86
N ASP A 615 8.60 28.27 -6.25
CA ASP A 615 9.27 28.38 -7.54
C ASP A 615 10.36 27.31 -7.70
N GLY A 616 11.14 27.06 -6.64
CA GLY A 616 12.09 25.95 -6.61
C GLY A 616 11.41 24.58 -6.71
N LEU A 617 10.22 24.40 -6.12
CA LEU A 617 9.42 23.17 -6.26
C LEU A 617 8.85 23.03 -7.68
N VAL A 618 8.32 24.11 -8.26
CA VAL A 618 7.82 24.13 -9.64
C VAL A 618 8.95 23.85 -10.63
N GLY A 619 10.14 24.41 -10.42
CA GLY A 619 11.32 24.17 -11.25
C GLY A 619 11.88 22.75 -11.12
N GLY A 620 11.89 22.20 -9.90
CA GLY A 620 12.37 20.84 -9.63
C GLY A 620 11.40 19.74 -10.08
N TRP A 621 10.09 20.02 -10.05
CA TRP A 621 9.02 19.07 -10.41
C TRP A 621 7.98 19.70 -11.36
N PRO A 622 8.37 20.07 -12.59
CA PRO A 622 7.52 20.84 -13.50
C PRO A 622 6.25 20.10 -13.93
N GLY A 623 6.24 18.76 -13.87
CA GLY A 623 5.06 17.95 -14.17
C GLY A 623 4.13 17.73 -12.97
N TYR A 624 4.54 18.08 -11.76
CA TYR A 624 3.74 17.82 -10.57
C TYR A 624 2.78 18.97 -10.29
N TYR A 625 1.49 18.67 -10.30
CA TYR A 625 0.43 19.68 -10.25
C TYR A 625 0.37 20.44 -8.91
N LEU A 626 0.79 19.83 -7.81
CA LEU A 626 0.56 20.36 -6.46
C LEU A 626 1.37 21.65 -6.19
N PRO A 627 2.69 21.73 -6.49
CA PRO A 627 3.44 22.99 -6.40
C PRO A 627 2.79 24.14 -7.16
N ARG A 628 2.24 23.88 -8.35
CA ARG A 628 1.49 24.87 -9.14
C ARG A 628 0.22 25.31 -8.42
N PHE A 629 -0.57 24.35 -7.91
CA PHE A 629 -1.75 24.65 -7.09
C PHE A 629 -1.40 25.52 -5.88
N LEU A 630 -0.39 25.14 -5.10
CA LEU A 630 0.02 25.87 -3.90
C LEU A 630 0.50 27.28 -4.25
N ARG A 631 1.31 27.45 -5.29
CA ARG A 631 1.74 28.78 -5.76
C ARG A 631 0.55 29.63 -6.19
N GLY A 632 -0.38 29.07 -6.95
CA GLY A 632 -1.63 29.74 -7.33
C GLY A 632 -2.45 30.17 -6.12
N ARG A 633 -2.64 29.29 -5.13
CA ARG A 633 -3.37 29.62 -3.89
C ARG A 633 -2.70 30.69 -3.05
N VAL A 634 -1.38 30.62 -2.88
CA VAL A 634 -0.62 31.68 -2.18
C VAL A 634 -0.76 33.01 -2.92
N LEU A 635 -0.67 33.02 -4.25
CA LEU A 635 -0.90 34.23 -5.06
C LEU A 635 -2.31 34.79 -4.87
N MET A 636 -3.36 33.95 -4.80
CA MET A 636 -4.72 34.41 -4.47
C MET A 636 -4.80 35.07 -3.09
N LEU A 637 -4.19 34.46 -2.07
CA LEU A 637 -4.15 35.03 -0.71
C LEU A 637 -3.37 36.36 -0.64
N LEU A 638 -2.39 36.54 -1.53
CA LEU A 638 -1.65 37.79 -1.70
C LEU A 638 -2.36 38.82 -2.60
N GLY A 639 -3.60 38.54 -3.04
CA GLY A 639 -4.39 39.43 -3.91
C GLY A 639 -3.92 39.49 -5.37
N GLN A 640 -3.12 38.53 -5.82
CA GLN A 640 -2.54 38.48 -7.17
C GLN A 640 -3.29 37.48 -8.06
N ALA A 641 -4.61 37.67 -8.20
CA ALA A 641 -5.50 36.76 -8.92
C ALA A 641 -5.06 36.50 -10.38
N ASP A 642 -4.64 37.54 -11.10
CA ASP A 642 -4.16 37.42 -12.49
C ASP A 642 -3.01 36.42 -12.64
N ARG A 643 -2.05 36.46 -11.72
CA ARG A 643 -0.91 35.52 -11.71
C ARG A 643 -1.32 34.14 -11.24
N ALA A 644 -2.25 34.07 -10.28
CA ALA A 644 -2.75 32.81 -9.74
C ALA A 644 -3.44 31.96 -10.81
N THR A 645 -4.21 32.58 -11.70
CA THR A 645 -4.95 31.88 -12.76
C THR A 645 -4.02 31.01 -13.60
N GLY A 646 -2.88 31.53 -14.07
CA GLY A 646 -1.95 30.76 -14.90
C GLY A 646 -1.38 29.52 -14.17
N ASP A 647 -1.16 29.60 -12.86
CA ASP A 647 -0.68 28.47 -12.07
C ASP A 647 -1.78 27.44 -11.77
N LEU A 648 -3.00 27.91 -11.50
CA LEU A 648 -4.13 27.02 -11.26
C LEU A 648 -4.56 26.31 -12.55
N GLU A 649 -4.56 26.99 -13.69
CA GLU A 649 -4.76 26.40 -15.02
C GLU A 649 -3.72 25.33 -15.31
N GLU A 650 -2.44 25.62 -15.08
CA GLU A 650 -1.38 24.64 -15.27
C GLU A 650 -1.54 23.46 -14.31
N SER A 651 -1.97 23.68 -13.07
CA SER A 651 -2.21 22.60 -12.12
C SER A 651 -3.32 21.65 -12.60
N VAL A 652 -4.48 22.17 -13.02
CA VAL A 652 -5.58 21.33 -13.51
C VAL A 652 -5.24 20.70 -14.87
N ARG A 653 -4.38 21.33 -15.69
CA ARG A 653 -3.87 20.74 -16.93
C ARG A 653 -2.94 19.56 -16.67
N LEU A 654 -2.04 19.69 -15.69
CA LEU A 654 -1.10 18.64 -15.29
C LEU A 654 -1.80 17.45 -14.63
N GLU A 655 -2.90 17.69 -13.93
CA GLU A 655 -3.70 16.63 -13.30
C GLU A 655 -5.19 16.98 -13.37
N PRO A 656 -5.90 16.57 -14.43
CA PRO A 656 -7.28 16.98 -14.68
C PRO A 656 -8.33 16.30 -13.80
N ARG A 657 -7.97 15.22 -13.08
CA ARG A 657 -8.94 14.45 -12.28
C ARG A 657 -9.61 15.29 -11.20
N ASP A 658 -8.79 15.86 -10.32
CA ASP A 658 -9.21 16.71 -9.20
C ASP A 658 -10.52 16.22 -8.56
N LEU A 659 -10.60 14.96 -8.09
CA LEU A 659 -11.88 14.28 -7.77
C LEU A 659 -12.80 15.07 -6.82
N THR A 660 -12.25 15.90 -5.95
CA THR A 660 -13.00 16.74 -5.01
C THR A 660 -13.40 18.10 -5.59
N GLY A 661 -12.94 18.44 -6.80
CA GLY A 661 -13.17 19.69 -7.53
C GLY A 661 -12.49 20.92 -6.94
N VAL A 662 -11.60 20.75 -5.96
CA VAL A 662 -10.99 21.88 -5.21
C VAL A 662 -10.18 22.77 -6.13
N ARG A 663 -9.33 22.20 -6.99
CA ARG A 663 -8.44 22.98 -7.87
C ARG A 663 -9.24 23.69 -8.96
N TRP A 664 -10.25 23.02 -9.53
CA TRP A 664 -11.18 23.66 -10.47
C TRP A 664 -12.00 24.77 -9.82
N GLY A 665 -12.47 24.58 -8.58
CA GLY A 665 -13.20 25.59 -7.84
C GLY A 665 -12.34 26.82 -7.56
N GLN A 666 -11.09 26.60 -7.14
CA GLN A 666 -10.14 27.70 -6.91
C GLN A 666 -9.74 28.41 -8.21
N LEU A 667 -9.62 27.68 -9.32
CA LEU A 667 -9.43 28.29 -10.64
C LEU A 667 -10.63 29.17 -11.04
N ALA A 668 -11.86 28.72 -10.80
CA ALA A 668 -13.06 29.52 -11.08
C ALA A 668 -13.07 30.83 -10.28
N LEU A 669 -12.73 30.77 -8.98
CA LEU A 669 -12.63 31.96 -8.13
C LEU A 669 -11.48 32.89 -8.54
N ALA A 670 -10.32 32.34 -8.91
CA ALA A 670 -9.20 33.14 -9.41
C ALA A 670 -9.55 33.88 -10.70
N ARG A 671 -10.23 33.23 -11.65
CA ARG A 671 -10.70 33.86 -12.89
C ARG A 671 -11.71 34.97 -12.61
N GLU A 672 -12.68 34.72 -11.75
CA GLU A 672 -13.66 35.72 -11.34
C GLU A 672 -12.98 36.97 -10.74
N TRP A 673 -12.02 36.79 -9.83
CA TRP A 673 -11.28 37.91 -9.24
C TRP A 673 -10.29 38.60 -10.20
N ALA A 674 -9.87 37.90 -11.25
CA ALA A 674 -9.09 38.44 -12.36
C ALA A 674 -9.96 39.13 -13.44
N GLY A 675 -11.29 39.14 -13.28
CA GLY A 675 -12.22 39.68 -14.28
C GLY A 675 -12.30 38.84 -15.58
N GLN A 676 -11.98 37.56 -15.50
CA GLN A 676 -12.04 36.57 -16.59
C GLN A 676 -13.27 35.68 -16.43
N ASP A 677 -13.71 35.00 -17.51
CA ASP A 677 -14.88 34.11 -17.45
C ASP A 677 -14.65 32.86 -16.55
N PRO A 678 -15.35 32.75 -15.40
CA PRO A 678 -15.19 31.61 -14.50
C PRO A 678 -16.03 30.40 -14.90
N ALA A 679 -16.98 30.53 -15.84
CA ALA A 679 -18.05 29.56 -16.04
C ALA A 679 -17.56 28.17 -16.47
N SER A 680 -16.47 28.12 -17.25
CA SER A 680 -15.86 26.85 -17.66
C SER A 680 -15.24 26.10 -16.49
N ALA A 681 -14.48 26.79 -15.63
CA ALA A 681 -13.86 26.19 -14.45
C ALA A 681 -14.91 25.84 -13.38
N ALA A 682 -15.93 26.70 -13.21
CA ALA A 682 -17.06 26.45 -12.30
C ALA A 682 -17.86 25.19 -12.69
N TRP A 683 -18.08 24.99 -14.00
CA TRP A 683 -18.70 23.77 -14.52
C TRP A 683 -17.87 22.53 -14.19
N GLU A 684 -16.57 22.58 -14.43
CA GLU A 684 -15.65 21.48 -14.10
C GLU A 684 -15.60 21.20 -12.60
N ALA A 685 -15.62 22.22 -11.74
CA ALA A 685 -15.68 22.04 -10.29
C ALA A 685 -16.99 21.37 -9.86
N THR A 686 -18.10 21.73 -10.51
CA THR A 686 -19.44 21.27 -10.13
C THR A 686 -19.71 19.83 -10.58
N ARG A 687 -19.28 19.42 -11.78
CA ARG A 687 -19.45 18.03 -12.27
C ARG A 687 -18.66 16.99 -11.47
N ARG A 688 -17.73 17.42 -10.61
CA ARG A 688 -16.95 16.55 -9.70
C ARG A 688 -17.59 16.42 -8.32
N GLY A 689 -18.56 17.28 -7.99
CA GLY A 689 -19.23 17.30 -6.70
C GLY A 689 -18.34 17.75 -5.54
N GLY A 690 -18.73 17.38 -4.31
CA GLY A 690 -17.92 17.59 -3.11
C GLY A 690 -17.55 19.05 -2.82
N TRP A 691 -16.26 19.30 -2.60
CA TRP A 691 -15.73 20.61 -2.21
C TRP A 691 -15.75 21.62 -3.35
N GLY A 692 -15.45 21.23 -4.58
CA GLY A 692 -15.42 22.12 -5.75
C GLY A 692 -16.76 22.77 -6.02
N ALA A 693 -17.82 21.94 -6.04
CA ALA A 693 -19.18 22.44 -6.16
C ALA A 693 -19.53 23.43 -5.03
N ALA A 694 -19.15 23.12 -3.78
CA ALA A 694 -19.43 24.01 -2.64
C ALA A 694 -18.61 25.30 -2.66
N LEU A 695 -17.31 25.23 -3.02
CA LEU A 695 -16.44 26.39 -3.17
C LEU A 695 -17.02 27.43 -4.12
N VAL A 696 -17.64 26.96 -5.21
CA VAL A 696 -18.21 27.80 -6.27
C VAL A 696 -19.63 28.20 -5.96
N LEU A 697 -20.53 27.24 -5.79
CA LEU A 697 -21.98 27.49 -5.73
C LEU A 697 -22.43 28.05 -4.39
N ASP A 698 -21.73 27.71 -3.30
CA ASP A 698 -22.01 28.23 -1.96
C ASP A 698 -21.14 29.45 -1.63
N HIS A 699 -20.37 29.97 -2.60
CA HIS A 699 -19.54 31.14 -2.37
C HIS A 699 -20.39 32.35 -1.97
N PRO A 700 -20.07 33.04 -0.87
CA PRO A 700 -20.90 34.12 -0.31
C PRO A 700 -21.11 35.31 -1.26
N ALA A 701 -20.08 35.67 -2.05
CA ALA A 701 -20.16 36.75 -3.02
C ALA A 701 -20.65 36.33 -4.43
N VAL A 702 -20.12 35.24 -4.99
CA VAL A 702 -20.28 34.92 -6.42
C VAL A 702 -21.18 33.71 -6.69
N GLY A 703 -21.54 32.93 -5.65
CA GLY A 703 -22.22 31.66 -5.80
C GLY A 703 -23.59 31.75 -6.48
N ALA A 704 -24.36 32.80 -6.19
CA ALA A 704 -25.65 33.05 -6.85
C ALA A 704 -25.49 33.30 -8.37
N SER A 705 -24.50 34.11 -8.76
CA SER A 705 -24.22 34.42 -10.16
C SER A 705 -23.74 33.20 -10.94
N LEU A 706 -22.84 32.42 -10.36
CA LEU A 706 -22.30 31.21 -10.96
C LEU A 706 -23.37 30.13 -11.06
N SER A 707 -24.20 29.96 -10.03
CA SER A 707 -25.35 29.06 -10.05
C SER A 707 -26.31 29.36 -11.21
N ALA A 708 -26.63 30.63 -11.42
CA ALA A 708 -27.48 31.05 -12.54
C ALA A 708 -26.82 30.79 -13.90
N ALA A 709 -25.53 31.09 -14.04
CA ALA A 709 -24.77 30.83 -15.27
C ALA A 709 -24.71 29.33 -15.60
N LEU A 710 -24.45 28.48 -14.60
CA LEU A 710 -24.40 27.03 -14.79
C LEU A 710 -25.79 26.44 -15.08
N ALA A 711 -26.86 26.94 -14.45
CA ALA A 711 -28.22 26.54 -14.77
C ALA A 711 -28.59 26.90 -16.23
N GLY A 712 -28.21 28.10 -16.69
CA GLY A 712 -28.36 28.50 -18.08
C GLY A 712 -27.60 27.58 -19.05
N ARG A 713 -26.35 27.26 -18.72
CA ARG A 713 -25.53 26.31 -19.48
C ARG A 713 -26.12 24.90 -19.49
N TRP A 714 -26.63 24.42 -18.36
CA TRP A 714 -27.27 23.12 -18.22
C TRP A 714 -28.52 23.01 -19.11
N ALA A 715 -29.32 24.08 -19.18
CA ALA A 715 -30.52 24.15 -20.00
C ALA A 715 -30.25 23.99 -21.50
N VAL A 716 -29.12 24.52 -21.99
CA VAL A 716 -28.79 24.53 -23.43
C VAL A 716 -27.75 23.49 -23.86
N ALA A 717 -27.03 22.87 -22.92
CA ALA A 717 -26.06 21.81 -23.23
C ALA A 717 -26.73 20.71 -24.08
N VAL A 718 -26.03 20.00 -24.96
CA VAL A 718 -26.58 18.82 -25.65
C VAL A 718 -25.59 17.69 -25.48
N PRO A 719 -25.89 16.65 -24.68
CA PRO A 719 -24.96 15.56 -24.51
C PRO A 719 -24.86 14.77 -25.82
N ASP A 720 -23.63 14.55 -26.28
CA ASP A 720 -23.30 13.82 -27.51
C ASP A 720 -22.83 12.38 -27.22
N SER A 721 -22.63 12.05 -25.95
CA SER A 721 -22.11 10.77 -25.47
C SER A 721 -22.75 10.37 -24.15
N ILE A 722 -22.66 9.09 -23.80
CA ILE A 722 -23.14 8.58 -22.51
C ILE A 722 -22.40 9.24 -21.32
N TYR A 723 -21.13 9.59 -21.47
CA TYR A 723 -20.35 10.28 -20.44
C TYR A 723 -20.81 11.73 -20.25
N ALA A 724 -21.09 12.45 -21.34
CA ALA A 724 -21.65 13.79 -21.28
C ALA A 724 -23.04 13.80 -20.60
N VAL A 725 -23.84 12.73 -20.72
CA VAL A 725 -25.08 12.57 -19.95
C VAL A 725 -24.78 12.47 -18.46
N GLY A 726 -23.79 11.66 -18.06
CA GLY A 726 -23.35 11.55 -16.67
C GLY A 726 -22.88 12.87 -16.08
N ASP A 727 -22.04 13.61 -16.81
CA ASP A 727 -21.57 14.95 -16.41
C ASP A 727 -22.72 15.93 -16.19
N LEU A 728 -23.66 15.94 -17.13
CA LEU A 728 -24.81 16.83 -17.09
C LEU A 728 -25.75 16.45 -15.94
N ALA A 729 -25.91 15.15 -15.66
CA ALA A 729 -26.66 14.66 -14.52
C ALA A 729 -26.04 15.14 -13.21
N GLU A 730 -24.72 15.01 -13.05
CA GLU A 730 -24.02 15.39 -11.82
C GLU A 730 -24.14 16.90 -11.55
N VAL A 731 -23.93 17.74 -12.57
CA VAL A 731 -24.18 19.19 -12.44
C VAL A 731 -25.63 19.48 -12.08
N GLY A 732 -26.57 18.78 -12.73
CA GLY A 732 -28.00 18.90 -12.43
C GLY A 732 -28.30 18.60 -10.96
N GLN A 733 -27.71 17.54 -10.40
CA GLN A 733 -27.88 17.21 -8.98
C GLN A 733 -27.32 18.30 -8.06
N GLN A 734 -26.13 18.82 -8.34
CA GLN A 734 -25.52 19.85 -7.49
C GLN A 734 -26.33 21.15 -7.48
N LEU A 735 -26.92 21.54 -8.61
CA LEU A 735 -27.83 22.68 -8.71
C LEU A 735 -29.16 22.39 -7.99
N SER A 736 -29.73 21.21 -8.18
CA SER A 736 -30.99 20.78 -7.54
C SER A 736 -30.88 20.76 -6.01
N ARG A 737 -29.76 20.26 -5.46
CA ARG A 737 -29.49 20.24 -4.00
C ARG A 737 -29.47 21.64 -3.37
N ARG A 738 -29.24 22.68 -4.18
CA ARG A 738 -29.23 24.09 -3.77
C ARG A 738 -30.56 24.80 -4.07
N GLY A 739 -31.60 24.03 -4.43
CA GLY A 739 -32.95 24.54 -4.64
C GLY A 739 -33.20 25.17 -6.00
N LEU A 740 -32.30 24.99 -6.97
CA LEU A 740 -32.51 25.52 -8.32
C LEU A 740 -33.45 24.59 -9.10
N VAL A 741 -34.53 25.18 -9.62
CA VAL A 741 -35.44 24.51 -10.54
C VAL A 741 -34.83 24.51 -11.93
N LEU A 742 -34.67 23.32 -12.51
CA LEU A 742 -34.10 23.11 -13.83
C LEU A 742 -35.22 22.77 -14.83
N PRO A 743 -35.10 23.15 -16.11
CA PRO A 743 -36.10 22.81 -17.10
C PRO A 743 -36.18 21.30 -17.33
N ALA A 744 -37.39 20.78 -17.44
CA ALA A 744 -37.61 19.37 -17.77
C ALA A 744 -36.94 19.02 -19.10
N ARG A 745 -36.24 17.89 -19.14
CA ARG A 745 -35.40 17.52 -20.28
C ARG A 745 -35.42 16.01 -20.53
N GLY A 746 -35.73 15.65 -21.77
CA GLY A 746 -35.51 14.29 -22.29
C GLY A 746 -34.09 14.11 -22.83
N LEU A 747 -33.64 12.86 -22.88
CA LEU A 747 -32.41 12.50 -23.56
C LEU A 747 -32.70 12.13 -25.03
N PRO A 748 -31.74 12.30 -25.94
CA PRO A 748 -31.86 11.72 -27.28
C PRO A 748 -32.11 10.20 -27.18
N ALA A 749 -33.11 9.68 -27.89
CA ALA A 749 -33.53 8.27 -27.78
C ALA A 749 -32.37 7.27 -28.01
N ALA A 750 -31.43 7.62 -28.90
CA ALA A 750 -30.24 6.80 -29.17
C ALA A 750 -29.30 6.69 -27.95
N LEU A 751 -29.14 7.77 -27.18
CA LEU A 751 -28.34 7.75 -25.95
C LEU A 751 -29.12 7.06 -24.84
N GLU A 752 -30.41 7.34 -24.71
CA GLU A 752 -31.27 6.77 -23.67
C GLU A 752 -31.32 5.25 -23.72
N ALA A 753 -31.45 4.65 -24.91
CA ALA A 753 -31.45 3.19 -25.08
C ALA A 753 -30.12 2.54 -24.69
N GLY A 754 -29.00 3.26 -24.83
CA GLY A 754 -27.65 2.76 -24.57
C GLY A 754 -27.09 3.12 -23.19
N LEU A 755 -27.84 3.81 -22.32
CA LEU A 755 -27.31 4.27 -21.04
C LEU A 755 -26.93 3.09 -20.11
N PRO A 756 -25.69 3.05 -19.61
CA PRO A 756 -25.33 2.17 -18.51
C PRO A 756 -26.22 2.40 -17.29
N PRO A 757 -26.56 1.36 -16.51
CA PRO A 757 -27.45 1.49 -15.36
C PRO A 757 -27.03 2.57 -14.34
N HIS A 758 -25.73 2.75 -14.11
CA HIS A 758 -25.23 3.77 -13.17
C HIS A 758 -25.42 5.21 -13.68
N ILE A 759 -25.32 5.47 -14.99
CA ILE A 759 -25.56 6.81 -15.55
C ILE A 759 -27.06 7.11 -15.57
N ARG A 760 -27.87 6.11 -15.93
CA ARG A 760 -29.34 6.21 -15.85
C ARG A 760 -29.79 6.53 -14.43
N GLU A 761 -29.22 5.85 -13.43
CA GLU A 761 -29.49 6.13 -12.01
C GLU A 761 -29.23 7.59 -11.62
N THR A 762 -28.08 8.14 -12.03
CA THR A 762 -27.70 9.53 -11.76
C THR A 762 -28.65 10.52 -12.45
N TRP A 763 -29.07 10.22 -13.68
CA TRP A 763 -30.02 11.05 -14.44
C TRP A 763 -31.43 11.03 -13.83
N ASP A 764 -31.93 9.84 -13.49
CA ASP A 764 -33.24 9.66 -12.86
C ASP A 764 -33.30 10.36 -11.49
N LEU A 765 -32.19 10.42 -10.76
CA LEU A 765 -32.10 11.17 -9.50
C LEU A 765 -32.31 12.67 -9.71
N VAL A 766 -31.84 13.26 -10.80
CA VAL A 766 -32.11 14.68 -11.12
C VAL A 766 -33.61 14.89 -11.29
N ALA A 767 -34.26 14.03 -12.07
CA ALA A 767 -35.72 14.12 -12.29
C ALA A 767 -36.49 13.99 -10.97
N LEU A 768 -36.08 13.06 -10.10
CA LEU A 768 -36.68 12.85 -8.78
C LEU A 768 -36.51 14.09 -7.88
N GLN A 769 -35.31 14.68 -7.84
CA GLN A 769 -35.02 15.90 -7.07
C GLN A 769 -35.83 17.09 -7.58
N GLN A 770 -35.92 17.28 -8.90
CA GLN A 770 -36.71 18.34 -9.51
C GLN A 770 -38.20 18.17 -9.25
N GLY A 771 -38.72 16.93 -9.31
CA GLY A 771 -40.07 16.60 -8.90
C GLY A 771 -40.33 16.99 -7.44
N ALA A 772 -39.43 16.64 -6.53
CA ALA A 772 -39.53 16.98 -5.11
C ALA A 772 -39.46 18.49 -4.85
N LEU A 773 -38.66 19.25 -5.61
CA LEU A 773 -38.63 20.71 -5.54
C LEU A 773 -39.96 21.33 -6.01
N ALA A 774 -40.59 20.75 -7.02
CA ALA A 774 -41.84 21.26 -7.59
C ALA A 774 -43.08 20.91 -6.75
N SER A 775 -43.18 19.67 -6.24
CA SER A 775 -44.38 19.16 -5.54
C SER A 775 -44.21 19.00 -4.02
N GLY A 776 -43.02 19.26 -3.50
CA GLY A 776 -42.64 18.90 -2.13
C GLY A 776 -42.18 17.43 -2.01
N PRO A 777 -41.47 17.09 -0.91
CA PRO A 777 -40.87 15.76 -0.74
C PRO A 777 -41.91 14.66 -0.53
N ALA A 778 -42.93 14.86 0.31
CA ALA A 778 -43.87 13.79 0.68
C ALA A 778 -44.61 13.14 -0.52
N PRO A 779 -45.16 13.91 -1.50
CA PRO A 779 -45.76 13.32 -2.70
C PRO A 779 -44.76 12.55 -3.57
N ALA A 780 -43.52 13.07 -3.69
CA ALA A 780 -42.46 12.41 -4.45
C ALA A 780 -42.03 11.09 -3.79
N LEU A 781 -41.98 11.04 -2.45
CA LEU A 781 -41.66 9.83 -1.68
C LEU A 781 -42.72 8.73 -1.84
N ALA A 782 -44.01 9.11 -1.82
CA ALA A 782 -45.12 8.17 -1.95
C ALA A 782 -45.22 7.57 -3.36
N ALA A 783 -45.00 8.38 -4.41
CA ALA A 783 -45.08 7.94 -5.79
C ALA A 783 -43.94 6.98 -6.20
N ALA A 784 -42.78 7.11 -5.55
CA ALA A 784 -41.55 6.49 -6.03
C ALA A 784 -41.19 5.16 -5.32
N PHE A 785 -41.82 4.86 -4.17
CA PHE A 785 -41.51 3.68 -3.37
C PHE A 785 -41.81 2.31 -4.05
N PRO A 786 -42.89 2.12 -4.86
CA PRO A 786 -43.19 0.82 -5.46
C PRO A 786 -42.06 0.22 -6.31
N ASP A 787 -41.17 1.06 -6.87
CA ASP A 787 -40.06 0.65 -7.72
C ASP A 787 -38.70 0.64 -7.00
N ALA A 788 -38.65 0.99 -5.71
CA ALA A 788 -37.41 1.25 -4.98
C ALA A 788 -36.47 0.04 -4.89
N GLU A 789 -36.99 -1.19 -4.95
CA GLU A 789 -36.16 -2.41 -4.95
C GLU A 789 -35.22 -2.47 -6.17
N GLY A 790 -35.66 -1.93 -7.31
CA GLY A 790 -34.88 -1.87 -8.55
C GLY A 790 -33.87 -0.73 -8.60
N TRP A 791 -33.91 0.22 -7.66
CA TRP A 791 -33.09 1.42 -7.69
C TRP A 791 -31.63 1.16 -7.32
N GLY A 792 -30.76 2.01 -7.87
CA GLY A 792 -29.37 2.10 -7.47
C GLY A 792 -29.19 2.87 -6.16
N MET A 793 -27.92 2.99 -5.75
CA MET A 793 -27.56 3.56 -4.45
C MET A 793 -27.94 5.05 -4.35
N ALA A 794 -27.75 5.85 -5.40
CA ALA A 794 -27.94 7.30 -5.34
C ALA A 794 -29.40 7.70 -5.06
N ARG A 795 -30.39 7.08 -5.73
CA ARG A 795 -31.81 7.35 -5.42
C ARG A 795 -32.21 6.79 -4.06
N LEU A 796 -31.69 5.63 -3.66
CA LEU A 796 -31.96 5.06 -2.34
C LEU A 796 -31.41 5.93 -1.21
N GLU A 797 -30.21 6.47 -1.35
CA GLU A 797 -29.62 7.43 -0.40
C GLU A 797 -30.44 8.70 -0.30
N TRP A 798 -30.82 9.29 -1.44
CA TRP A 798 -31.67 10.47 -1.45
C TRP A 798 -33.03 10.20 -0.80
N LEU A 799 -33.64 9.05 -1.09
CA LEU A 799 -34.91 8.62 -0.50
C LEU A 799 -34.79 8.45 1.02
N LEU A 800 -33.68 7.85 1.48
CA LEU A 800 -33.37 7.68 2.89
C LEU A 800 -33.18 9.04 3.59
N GLU A 801 -32.45 9.97 2.97
CA GLU A 801 -32.28 11.34 3.46
C GLU A 801 -33.60 12.10 3.54
N ALA A 802 -34.43 11.99 2.50
CA ALA A 802 -35.73 12.65 2.46
C ALA A 802 -36.68 12.07 3.52
N ALA A 803 -36.72 10.76 3.69
CA ALA A 803 -37.47 10.09 4.77
C ALA A 803 -36.98 10.54 6.16
N ALA A 804 -35.66 10.58 6.35
CA ALA A 804 -35.05 11.05 7.58
C ALA A 804 -35.41 12.50 7.86
N ARG A 805 -35.30 13.42 6.90
CA ARG A 805 -35.67 14.84 7.05
C ARG A 805 -37.16 15.03 7.36
N ALA A 806 -38.03 14.27 6.69
CA ALA A 806 -39.48 14.28 6.92
C ALA A 806 -39.88 13.63 8.26
N GLY A 807 -38.99 12.88 8.91
CA GLY A 807 -39.31 12.11 10.11
C GLY A 807 -40.19 10.88 9.84
N ASP A 808 -40.25 10.41 8.60
CA ASP A 808 -41.06 9.25 8.19
C ASP A 808 -40.34 7.94 8.55
N ARG A 809 -40.64 7.43 9.76
CA ARG A 809 -40.03 6.21 10.30
C ARG A 809 -40.34 4.96 9.47
N ASP A 810 -41.54 4.87 8.91
CA ASP A 810 -41.99 3.69 8.17
C ASP A 810 -41.28 3.61 6.82
N LEU A 811 -41.19 4.73 6.10
CA LEU A 811 -40.41 4.80 4.87
C LEU A 811 -38.92 4.54 5.15
N PHE A 812 -38.36 5.15 6.19
CA PHE A 812 -36.97 4.91 6.58
C PHE A 812 -36.69 3.44 6.86
N ALA A 813 -37.55 2.77 7.64
CA ALA A 813 -37.41 1.35 7.98
C ALA A 813 -37.50 0.41 6.77
N ARG A 814 -38.19 0.80 5.71
CA ARG A 814 -38.24 0.03 4.45
C ARG A 814 -37.04 0.26 3.54
N VAL A 815 -36.55 1.50 3.47
CA VAL A 815 -35.44 1.88 2.56
C VAL A 815 -34.08 1.52 3.16
N TYR A 816 -33.93 1.64 4.47
CA TYR A 816 -32.66 1.39 5.15
C TYR A 816 -32.08 -0.02 4.86
N PRO A 817 -32.86 -1.13 4.94
CA PRO A 817 -32.35 -2.46 4.57
C PRO A 817 -31.90 -2.58 3.10
N LEU A 818 -32.58 -1.88 2.17
CA LEU A 818 -32.18 -1.85 0.76
C LEU A 818 -30.81 -1.18 0.60
N VAL A 819 -30.60 -0.05 1.29
CA VAL A 819 -29.29 0.63 1.34
C VAL A 819 -28.23 -0.30 1.92
N GLN A 820 -28.51 -0.97 3.04
CA GLN A 820 -27.56 -1.89 3.66
C GLN A 820 -27.22 -3.11 2.78
N ASP A 821 -28.19 -3.70 2.07
CA ASP A 821 -27.93 -4.80 1.12
C ASP A 821 -27.03 -4.32 -0.04
N ARG A 822 -27.25 -3.11 -0.57
CA ARG A 822 -26.39 -2.54 -1.62
C ARG A 822 -24.98 -2.25 -1.12
N VAL A 823 -24.84 -1.72 0.10
CA VAL A 823 -23.55 -1.43 0.75
C VAL A 823 -22.79 -2.71 1.04
N ALA A 824 -23.44 -3.74 1.61
CA ALA A 824 -22.81 -5.02 1.92
C ALA A 824 -22.21 -5.72 0.69
N ARG A 825 -22.79 -5.50 -0.49
CA ARG A 825 -22.29 -6.04 -1.77
C ARG A 825 -21.15 -5.23 -2.39
N ARG A 826 -20.97 -3.97 -2.00
CA ARG A 826 -20.08 -3.00 -2.70
C ARG A 826 -18.97 -2.42 -1.83
N SER A 827 -19.20 -2.21 -0.54
CA SER A 827 -18.26 -1.56 0.38
C SER A 827 -17.43 -2.59 1.15
N LYS A 828 -16.13 -2.32 1.27
CA LYS A 828 -15.20 -3.14 2.06
C LYS A 828 -15.50 -3.05 3.56
N GLU A 829 -15.95 -1.88 4.04
CA GLU A 829 -16.08 -1.57 5.46
C GLU A 829 -17.50 -1.75 6.03
N HIS A 830 -18.44 -2.35 5.29
CA HIS A 830 -19.86 -2.53 5.67
C HIS A 830 -20.65 -1.28 6.00
N GLU A 831 -20.02 -0.13 6.08
CA GLU A 831 -20.67 1.05 6.61
C GLU A 831 -20.79 2.10 5.53
N HIS A 832 -22.02 2.59 5.39
CA HIS A 832 -22.28 3.84 4.72
C HIS A 832 -22.54 4.85 5.83
N LEU A 833 -21.51 5.61 6.22
CA LEU A 833 -21.55 6.49 7.41
C LEU A 833 -22.79 7.37 7.42
N ARG A 834 -23.18 7.88 6.24
CA ARG A 834 -24.35 8.73 6.10
C ARG A 834 -25.65 8.00 6.45
N SER A 835 -25.86 6.75 6.00
CA SER A 835 -27.08 6.01 6.36
C SER A 835 -27.06 5.61 7.85
N ALA A 836 -25.90 5.26 8.39
CA ALA A 836 -25.71 5.01 9.82
C ALA A 836 -26.06 6.25 10.65
N PHE A 837 -25.58 7.43 10.27
CA PHE A 837 -25.91 8.71 10.90
C PHE A 837 -27.40 9.04 10.84
N LEU A 838 -28.03 8.88 9.66
CA LEU A 838 -29.46 9.15 9.51
C LEU A 838 -30.32 8.20 10.37
N SER A 839 -29.84 6.97 10.61
CA SER A 839 -30.57 6.00 11.44
C SER A 839 -30.66 6.39 12.92
N LEU A 840 -29.72 7.20 13.42
CA LEU A 840 -29.58 7.53 14.84
C LEU A 840 -30.86 8.08 15.46
N ARG A 841 -31.61 8.91 14.72
CA ARG A 841 -32.84 9.53 15.20
C ARG A 841 -33.99 8.54 15.43
N PHE A 842 -33.86 7.31 14.95
CA PHE A 842 -34.87 6.25 15.07
C PHE A 842 -34.44 5.14 16.05
N LEU A 843 -33.23 5.24 16.62
CA LEU A 843 -32.67 4.25 17.53
C LEU A 843 -32.94 4.63 19.00
N PRO A 844 -33.07 3.63 19.89
CA PRO A 844 -32.96 3.85 21.33
C PRO A 844 -31.60 4.48 21.71
N PRO A 845 -31.52 5.27 22.80
CA PRO A 845 -30.30 5.98 23.19
C PRO A 845 -29.04 5.11 23.27
N GLY A 846 -29.13 3.90 23.84
CA GLY A 846 -27.99 2.99 23.95
C GLY A 846 -27.42 2.57 22.59
N LEU A 847 -28.28 2.13 21.66
CA LEU A 847 -27.84 1.75 20.31
C LEU A 847 -27.37 2.96 19.48
N ALA A 848 -27.93 4.14 19.74
CA ALA A 848 -27.46 5.37 19.12
C ALA A 848 -26.03 5.72 19.57
N LEU A 849 -25.71 5.54 20.87
CA LEU A 849 -24.37 5.76 21.40
C LEU A 849 -23.34 4.82 20.78
N ASP A 850 -23.62 3.52 20.71
CA ASP A 850 -22.71 2.53 20.11
C ASP A 850 -22.40 2.89 18.65
N ARG A 851 -23.44 3.24 17.88
CA ARG A 851 -23.28 3.63 16.48
C ARG A 851 -22.56 4.97 16.32
N LEU A 852 -22.82 5.94 17.19
CA LEU A 852 -22.12 7.23 17.16
C LEU A 852 -20.65 7.11 17.53
N GLN A 853 -20.29 6.17 18.40
CA GLN A 853 -18.89 5.89 18.71
C GLN A 853 -18.14 5.41 17.46
N GLY A 854 -18.68 4.44 16.72
CA GLY A 854 -18.11 4.01 15.44
C GLY A 854 -18.02 5.16 14.41
N LEU A 855 -19.04 6.02 14.32
CA LEU A 855 -19.00 7.19 13.46
C LEU A 855 -17.92 8.21 13.86
N LEU A 856 -17.69 8.42 15.17
CA LEU A 856 -16.65 9.31 15.69
C LEU A 856 -15.24 8.76 15.45
N GLU A 857 -15.08 7.44 15.53
CA GLU A 857 -13.84 6.74 15.17
C GLU A 857 -13.54 6.90 13.67
N ALA A 858 -14.56 6.82 12.82
CA ALA A 858 -14.44 6.99 11.37
C ALA A 858 -14.25 8.46 10.94
N ASP A 859 -14.85 9.42 11.64
CA ASP A 859 -14.79 10.85 11.31
C ASP A 859 -14.40 11.72 12.53
N PRO A 860 -13.16 11.58 13.03
CA PRO A 860 -12.73 12.25 14.25
C PRO A 860 -12.74 13.77 14.09
N GLY A 861 -13.18 14.45 15.15
CA GLY A 861 -13.26 15.91 15.18
C GLY A 861 -14.42 16.50 14.39
N ASN A 862 -15.46 15.72 14.08
CA ASN A 862 -16.69 16.23 13.47
C ASN A 862 -17.66 16.75 14.56
N PRO A 863 -17.93 18.08 14.61
CA PRO A 863 -18.79 18.67 15.64
C PRO A 863 -20.25 18.22 15.55
N TRP A 864 -20.72 17.80 14.37
CA TRP A 864 -22.08 17.27 14.20
C TRP A 864 -22.26 15.92 14.88
N LEU A 865 -21.25 15.05 14.77
CA LEU A 865 -21.26 13.75 15.43
C LEU A 865 -21.18 13.91 16.95
N LEU A 866 -20.32 14.81 17.44
CA LEU A 866 -20.22 15.11 18.86
C LEU A 866 -21.50 15.77 19.40
N GLU A 867 -22.18 16.63 18.63
CA GLU A 867 -23.51 17.13 19.01
C GLU A 867 -24.48 15.97 19.24
N ARG A 868 -24.58 15.05 18.28
CA ARG A 868 -25.48 13.89 18.37
C ARG A 868 -25.08 12.93 19.48
N PHE A 869 -23.79 12.75 19.72
CA PHE A 869 -23.27 11.96 20.83
C PHE A 869 -23.68 12.55 22.17
N GLY A 870 -23.53 13.86 22.35
CA GLY A 870 -24.03 14.55 23.53
C GLY A 870 -25.56 14.45 23.69
N ASP A 871 -26.32 14.59 22.60
CA ASP A 871 -27.78 14.41 22.62
C ASP A 871 -28.17 13.00 23.09
N ALA A 872 -27.48 11.97 22.60
CA ALA A 872 -27.71 10.58 22.98
C ALA A 872 -27.30 10.30 24.44
N LEU A 873 -26.18 10.87 24.91
CA LEU A 873 -25.74 10.79 26.32
C LEU A 873 -26.76 11.43 27.26
N ALA A 874 -27.26 12.62 26.91
CA ALA A 874 -28.28 13.30 27.69
C ALA A 874 -29.58 12.46 27.76
N ALA A 875 -30.02 11.90 26.63
CA ALA A 875 -31.17 11.00 26.57
C ALA A 875 -30.96 9.70 27.35
N ALA A 876 -29.72 9.23 27.49
CA ALA A 876 -29.34 8.08 28.30
C ALA A 876 -29.15 8.41 29.80
N GLY A 877 -29.46 9.64 30.24
CA GLY A 877 -29.34 10.06 31.63
C GLY A 877 -27.90 10.37 32.08
N ARG A 878 -27.00 10.69 31.14
CA ARG A 878 -25.58 11.05 31.38
C ARG A 878 -25.31 12.53 31.02
N PRO A 879 -25.94 13.51 31.70
CA PRO A 879 -25.92 14.91 31.29
C PRO A 879 -24.54 15.59 31.41
N ASP A 880 -23.69 15.16 32.35
CA ASP A 880 -22.36 15.76 32.51
C ASP A 880 -21.42 15.35 31.37
N GLU A 881 -21.49 14.09 30.94
CA GLU A 881 -20.74 13.60 29.78
C GLU A 881 -21.27 14.23 28.48
N ALA A 882 -22.59 14.40 28.37
CA ALA A 882 -23.20 15.13 27.27
C ALA A 882 -22.65 16.56 27.15
N ARG A 883 -22.52 17.25 28.29
CA ARG A 883 -21.93 18.59 28.35
C ARG A 883 -20.48 18.59 27.87
N GLY A 884 -19.68 17.60 28.26
CA GLY A 884 -18.31 17.42 27.78
C GLY A 884 -18.26 17.28 26.25
N ALA A 885 -19.10 16.42 25.67
CA ALA A 885 -19.18 16.22 24.22
C ALA A 885 -19.60 17.50 23.47
N TRP A 886 -20.57 18.26 23.99
CA TRP A 886 -20.98 19.54 23.38
C TRP A 886 -19.89 20.63 23.49
N GLN A 887 -19.14 20.66 24.59
CA GLN A 887 -18.00 21.58 24.75
C GLN A 887 -16.86 21.23 23.78
N GLU A 888 -16.58 19.94 23.59
CA GLU A 888 -15.61 19.48 22.60
C GLU A 888 -16.06 19.87 21.18
N ALA A 889 -17.33 19.64 20.85
CA ALA A 889 -17.91 20.08 19.58
C ALA A 889 -17.75 21.60 19.36
N LEU A 890 -18.00 22.43 20.39
CA LEU A 890 -17.80 23.88 20.34
C LEU A 890 -16.33 24.24 20.07
N GLY A 891 -15.40 23.54 20.71
CA GLY A 891 -13.95 23.74 20.52
C GLY A 891 -13.49 23.48 19.08
N LEU A 892 -14.16 22.58 18.36
CA LEU A 892 -13.82 22.20 16.98
C LEU A 892 -14.45 23.12 15.91
N CYS A 893 -15.57 23.76 16.21
CA CYS A 893 -16.31 24.61 15.28
C CYS A 893 -15.46 25.71 14.60
N PRO A 894 -14.54 26.42 15.28
CA PRO A 894 -13.73 27.47 14.64
C PRO A 894 -12.91 27.00 13.44
N GLN A 895 -12.51 25.72 13.42
CA GLN A 895 -11.76 25.14 12.30
C GLN A 895 -12.70 24.57 11.24
N VAL A 896 -13.76 23.84 11.64
CA VAL A 896 -14.69 23.21 10.71
C VAL A 896 -15.54 24.23 9.95
N ARG A 897 -15.86 25.37 10.56
CA ARG A 897 -16.60 26.46 9.88
C ARG A 897 -15.88 27.06 8.67
N LEU A 898 -14.58 26.79 8.53
CA LEU A 898 -13.81 27.25 7.37
C LEU A 898 -14.07 26.36 6.16
N GLU A 899 -14.57 25.13 6.33
CA GLU A 899 -14.90 24.24 5.21
C GLU A 899 -16.03 24.85 4.36
N PRO A 900 -15.97 24.77 3.02
CA PRO A 900 -16.99 25.37 2.14
C PRO A 900 -18.33 24.64 2.19
N VAL A 901 -18.33 23.41 2.72
CA VAL A 901 -19.51 22.55 2.82
C VAL A 901 -20.15 22.72 4.19
N PHE A 902 -21.47 22.94 4.21
CA PHE A 902 -22.29 22.84 5.41
C PHE A 902 -23.18 21.59 5.30
N ALA A 903 -22.63 20.43 5.64
CA ALA A 903 -23.35 19.17 5.68
C ALA A 903 -23.52 18.72 7.13
N ASP A 904 -24.74 18.36 7.51
CA ASP A 904 -24.99 17.71 8.79
C ASP A 904 -24.39 16.30 8.79
N GLY A 905 -23.76 15.86 9.88
CA GLY A 905 -23.27 14.47 10.02
C GLY A 905 -21.90 14.19 9.39
N PRO A 906 -21.59 12.91 9.11
CA PRO A 906 -20.26 12.49 8.68
C PRO A 906 -19.86 13.15 7.37
N ARG A 907 -18.59 13.54 7.27
CA ARG A 907 -18.04 14.07 6.03
C ARG A 907 -18.11 12.97 4.96
N PRO A 908 -18.60 13.26 3.74
CA PRO A 908 -18.69 12.27 2.66
C PRO A 908 -17.35 11.61 2.31
N TRP A 909 -16.24 12.25 2.65
CA TRP A 909 -14.86 11.78 2.46
C TRP A 909 -14.21 11.23 3.76
N ALA A 910 -14.99 10.91 4.79
CA ALA A 910 -14.47 10.43 6.08
C ALA A 910 -13.98 8.96 6.04
N LEU A 911 -14.59 8.08 5.23
CA LEU A 911 -14.20 6.64 5.10
C LEU A 911 -12.95 6.39 4.23
N GLY A 912 -11.95 7.24 4.39
CA GLY A 912 -10.75 7.18 3.57
C GLY A 912 -10.76 8.33 2.57
N PRO A 913 -9.69 9.15 2.54
CA PRO A 913 -9.56 10.16 1.52
C PRO A 913 -9.19 9.43 0.23
N THR A 914 -10.19 9.06 -0.57
CA THR A 914 -9.97 8.66 -1.95
C THR A 914 -9.47 9.87 -2.74
N GLY A 915 -8.36 9.73 -3.46
CA GLY A 915 -7.77 10.81 -4.26
C GLY A 915 -6.70 11.68 -3.57
N ASP A 916 -6.59 12.93 -4.05
CA ASP A 916 -5.52 13.88 -3.74
C ASP A 916 -5.63 14.48 -2.32
N GLN A 917 -5.06 13.77 -1.35
CA GLN A 917 -5.05 14.17 0.06
C GLN A 917 -4.23 15.43 0.31
N TRP A 918 -3.23 15.69 -0.53
CA TRP A 918 -2.35 16.85 -0.39
C TRP A 918 -3.10 18.14 -0.65
N THR A 919 -3.81 18.24 -1.79
CA THR A 919 -4.65 19.40 -2.10
C THR A 919 -5.66 19.63 -0.98
N PHE A 920 -6.30 18.58 -0.48
CA PHE A 920 -7.27 18.70 0.61
C PHE A 920 -6.65 19.22 1.92
N ALA A 921 -5.51 18.64 2.34
CA ALA A 921 -4.82 19.05 3.55
C ALA A 921 -4.34 20.51 3.47
N PHE A 922 -3.75 20.89 2.34
CA PHE A 922 -3.29 22.26 2.12
C PHE A 922 -4.43 23.25 2.04
N GLU A 923 -5.50 22.94 1.29
CA GLU A 923 -6.65 23.83 1.18
C GLU A 923 -7.29 24.09 2.55
N ARG A 924 -7.45 23.06 3.40
CA ARG A 924 -7.96 23.22 4.78
C ARG A 924 -7.12 24.19 5.61
N VAL A 925 -5.79 24.11 5.48
CA VAL A 925 -4.87 24.99 6.20
C VAL A 925 -4.93 26.42 5.63
N LEU A 926 -4.88 26.56 4.31
CA LEU A 926 -4.85 27.86 3.64
C LEU A 926 -6.13 28.66 3.84
N ARG A 927 -7.29 28.00 3.97
CA ARG A 927 -8.58 28.65 4.26
C ARG A 927 -8.62 29.38 5.60
N ARG A 928 -7.70 29.11 6.53
CA ARG A 928 -7.55 29.90 7.77
C ARG A 928 -7.12 31.35 7.52
N PHE A 929 -6.48 31.58 6.38
CA PHE A 929 -5.96 32.89 5.96
C PHE A 929 -6.83 33.51 4.86
N ASP A 930 -7.85 32.78 4.38
CA ASP A 930 -8.80 33.26 3.40
C ASP A 930 -9.90 34.08 4.09
N VAL A 931 -10.00 35.35 3.71
CA VAL A 931 -10.96 36.30 4.31
C VAL A 931 -12.42 35.94 4.02
N GLU A 932 -12.68 35.21 2.94
CA GLU A 932 -14.03 34.81 2.55
C GLU A 932 -14.45 33.50 3.22
N ALA A 933 -13.50 32.64 3.63
CA ALA A 933 -13.80 31.33 4.21
C ALA A 933 -14.77 31.37 5.41
N PRO A 934 -14.63 32.29 6.39
CA PRO A 934 -15.58 32.39 7.52
C PRO A 934 -17.00 32.85 7.12
N ARG A 935 -17.19 33.35 5.89
CA ARG A 935 -18.48 33.86 5.41
C ARG A 935 -19.34 32.75 4.79
N TYR A 936 -18.75 31.61 4.42
CA TYR A 936 -19.50 30.45 3.92
C TYR A 936 -20.49 29.96 4.98
N HIS A 937 -21.76 29.85 4.59
CA HIS A 937 -22.84 29.36 5.46
C HIS A 937 -22.91 30.03 6.84
N ARG A 938 -22.46 31.29 6.94
CA ARG A 938 -22.29 32.00 8.22
C ARG A 938 -23.53 31.93 9.11
N VAL A 939 -24.71 32.20 8.54
CA VAL A 939 -25.98 32.19 9.26
C VAL A 939 -26.26 30.80 9.85
N ALA A 940 -26.02 29.74 9.07
CA ALA A 940 -26.26 28.37 9.51
C ALA A 940 -25.26 27.94 10.60
N TRP A 941 -24.00 28.36 10.49
CA TRP A 941 -22.98 28.16 11.54
C TRP A 941 -23.29 28.92 12.82
N GLU A 942 -23.72 30.18 12.74
CA GLU A 942 -24.12 30.98 13.92
C GLU A 942 -25.32 30.32 14.63
N ALA A 943 -26.30 29.82 13.88
CA ALA A 943 -27.43 29.07 14.43
C ALA A 943 -26.98 27.76 15.11
N PHE A 944 -26.05 27.03 14.49
CA PHE A 944 -25.47 25.81 15.06
C PHE A 944 -24.72 26.09 16.37
N LEU A 945 -23.84 27.09 16.37
CA LEU A 945 -23.06 27.51 17.54
C LEU A 945 -23.95 27.97 18.69
N ALA A 946 -24.99 28.76 18.40
CA ALA A 946 -25.95 29.21 19.40
C ALA A 946 -26.69 28.01 20.04
N ARG A 947 -27.14 27.07 19.22
CA ARG A 947 -27.80 25.84 19.69
C ARG A 947 -26.87 25.00 20.57
N LEU A 948 -25.63 24.81 20.13
CA LEU A 948 -24.64 24.00 20.85
C LEU A 948 -24.19 24.68 22.16
N GLY A 949 -24.03 26.00 22.15
CA GLY A 949 -23.76 26.82 23.33
C GLY A 949 -24.87 26.73 24.38
N ALA A 950 -26.14 26.75 23.96
CA ALA A 950 -27.27 26.56 24.86
C ALA A 950 -27.24 25.19 25.55
N LYS A 951 -26.96 24.12 24.79
CA LYS A 951 -26.80 22.75 25.32
C LYS A 951 -25.62 22.66 26.31
N ALA A 952 -24.45 23.19 25.94
CA ALA A 952 -23.25 23.16 26.77
C ALA A 952 -23.36 24.01 28.06
N GLY A 953 -24.14 25.09 28.03
CA GLY A 953 -24.34 26.02 29.15
C GLY A 953 -25.26 25.53 30.27
N GLY A 954 -25.85 24.33 30.15
CA GLY A 954 -26.75 23.78 31.17
C GLY A 954 -28.18 24.32 31.13
N GLY A 955 -28.54 25.07 30.09
CA GLY A 955 -29.94 25.26 29.74
C GLY A 955 -30.47 23.88 29.31
N GLY A 956 -31.29 23.24 30.14
CA GLY A 956 -31.93 21.99 29.78
C GLY A 956 -32.55 22.09 28.38
N PRO A 957 -32.65 20.99 27.61
CA PRO A 957 -33.29 21.04 26.30
C PRO A 957 -34.64 21.75 26.46
N PRO A 958 -35.01 22.69 25.57
CA PRO A 958 -36.31 23.35 25.67
C PRO A 958 -37.35 22.25 25.79
N GLY A 959 -37.98 22.18 26.96
CA GLY A 959 -38.75 21.02 27.37
C GLY A 959 -39.79 20.67 26.33
N GLY A 960 -39.95 19.37 26.07
CA GLY A 960 -41.06 18.85 25.29
C GLY A 960 -42.39 19.28 25.92
N ALA A 961 -42.94 20.39 25.44
CA ALA A 961 -44.37 20.65 25.51
C ALA A 961 -45.01 19.84 24.38
N GLY A 962 -45.93 18.96 24.75
CA GLY A 962 -46.56 18.02 23.84
C GLY A 962 -47.27 18.69 22.66
N GLY A 963 -47.37 17.92 21.57
CA GLY A 963 -48.43 17.99 20.57
C GLY A 963 -48.80 19.37 20.04
N GLY A 964 -48.05 19.87 19.05
CA GLY A 964 -48.48 21.01 18.24
C GLY A 964 -47.58 21.15 17.02
N GLY A 965 -48.08 20.74 15.86
CA GLY A 965 -47.37 20.86 14.58
C GLY A 965 -47.02 22.31 14.28
N GLY A 966 -45.76 22.55 13.94
CA GLY A 966 -45.26 23.84 13.47
C GLY A 966 -44.07 23.60 12.55
N ASN A 967 -44.34 23.56 11.25
CA ASN A 967 -43.33 23.63 10.20
C ASN A 967 -42.56 24.94 10.30
N GLY A 968 -41.23 24.87 10.28
CA GLY A 968 -40.30 25.98 10.09
C GLY A 968 -38.92 25.43 9.68
N PRO A 969 -38.26 26.06 8.71
CA PRO A 969 -37.55 25.43 7.58
C PRO A 969 -36.27 24.65 7.90
#